data_AF-A0A1F9YTQ3-F1
#
_entry.id   AF-A0A1F9YTQ3-F1
#
_cell.length_a   1.000
_cell.length_b   1.000
_cell.length_c   1.000
_cell.angle_alpha   90.00
_cell.angle_beta   90.00
_cell.angle_gamma   90.00
#
_symmetry.space_group_name_H-M   'P 1'
#
loop_
_entity.id
_entity.type
_entity.pdbx_description
1 polymer ?
#
loop_
_entity_poly.entity_id
_entity_poly.type
_entity_poly.pdbx_seq_one_letter_code
_entity_poly.pdbx_strand_id
1 'polypeptide(L)'
;MELNSRSAVIAFVITFAMVVPLGIFVVQIGDARASPGSTILRMGFTERIDSLNPYLGLTETSQLFYSLVYDSLQGVGQDLDPVPCLAEEWRIVPGETPYGSVWEYNVSSGAVWSDGVPVTAADVAWNINLNSGVNYTTMWTYQPYAYFMQYAEAIDSDTVWIHFYDRINNTAMPVSFGDNILISILPRHILEGMSASDISFSWSGTPVVGTGPFIATPSLYDDWSSGGVITLVANPNYHGGPNYGRYVQFDKMEFHFYDDPAALSLALENNEIDIAKLPFDEFMDLKGRIDLGLVPNVQAYDGPRPDGYRENVLINMKKAGPNPSRLDPVIRHAMAMATDKAQILSQFYMGEGVLGSTLISPVSDWHYDLGVGEEFLYDINTANALLNVSGYLDSNLDGVRECNATSYAVLQGYVPVGTRLSYQMLVRMEHPEEADIAQFLASEWAKIGIELTYTVVDQAWLATVVYSYTYDTAIWSWSMDPDPNMILFTQSKRSWNGWSDTRYSNPSFEENYNGSVRETDALARHTYVDSCQSINYQDTPYIIFAYLNHTYAWRTDTFSGWGDWDSYPGRSLTATWSGNPLFFELTPSVEYNSPPTDVSLAADPVFIALGASVDFTGRAMDADGDNLTFTIDFGDGTVSSVVSAEAMYSEHVVSFAHSYASEGTFEATLWVDDESGIPGANVSVVAEVYVISAGDRSLSSSWYDLFNVTTGEWWGLRWSIYGLDEPVTSSYPYIIKRHGSPVGNDVYYSSMRLDAEGLEMSEINMDSSPEFLPLLGSERGGNASIDWYLQYLTSVDAARYPLVIQTNMDGWLNVLNGTVTLDRQAAKAVMNMNDADLDDFSAWWAANGLTFVTEYMDWLNYEGNERLDIYNMYEYPLTILYSTIDAEKIGETVVLTYDIVSWGMEVLMARWLHESFLPTESMYEDLSLKATISPTSADVNISTAVEYAAYAWETALIPEGLLTGEPCWIWEPVLGDVLASVAQHPYSEYDSYDGLTRMCRAPGNWYYGNQIPYTYPPAAWNLSFNETLTVSWPAGDQTFFRHLSLGMVDTVTGSMAIRYSEPMAMDLPGLINLDQTARTLTFTGPIDMWSWSKDQIKHERLASEWERLGILPYGMPWVEFKIDSGLNTPPTALFAFDPEFGDTSTDYTFDASEAWDVEDSADDLEVRWDWNGDGTYDTGWSADRVAHHQFSTPGTYDVTVEVRDSLGLTDTKTIQVVIVVIPEFPTIVLPIIAVVVLLFIPWRRRR
;
A
#
# COMPACT_ATOMS: atom_id res chain seq x y z
N MET A 1 -27.47 -70.82 12.33
CA MET A 1 -27.76 -71.09 13.75
C MET A 1 -28.43 -69.84 14.29
N GLU A 2 -29.72 -69.93 14.62
CA GLU A 2 -30.56 -68.81 15.09
C GLU A 2 -30.19 -68.37 16.53
N LEU A 3 -30.47 -67.08 16.85
CA LEU A 3 -31.37 -66.61 17.94
C LEU A 3 -31.02 -65.14 18.34
N ASN A 4 -31.88 -64.17 17.99
CA ASN A 4 -32.79 -63.39 18.87
C ASN A 4 -32.11 -62.22 19.63
N SER A 5 -32.67 -60.99 19.74
CA SER A 5 -34.07 -60.58 19.95
C SER A 5 -34.38 -59.11 19.57
N ARG A 6 -35.66 -58.83 19.31
CA ARG A 6 -36.32 -57.58 18.88
C ARG A 6 -36.87 -56.69 20.02
N SER A 7 -37.29 -55.46 19.63
CA SER A 7 -38.48 -54.67 20.07
C SER A 7 -38.23 -53.54 21.11
N ALA A 8 -38.89 -52.36 21.11
CA ALA A 8 -39.84 -51.67 20.22
C ALA A 8 -40.04 -50.20 20.71
N VAL A 9 -40.58 -49.36 19.82
CA VAL A 9 -40.97 -47.94 19.92
C VAL A 9 -42.26 -47.71 20.73
N ILE A 10 -42.38 -46.62 21.52
CA ILE A 10 -43.62 -45.84 21.78
C ILE A 10 -43.28 -44.36 22.10
N ALA A 11 -44.02 -43.43 21.47
CA ALA A 11 -44.03 -41.98 21.69
C ALA A 11 -45.24 -41.51 22.55
N PHE A 12 -45.13 -40.37 23.25
CA PHE A 12 -46.27 -39.49 23.61
C PHE A 12 -45.81 -38.03 23.87
N VAL A 13 -46.75 -37.09 23.75
CA VAL A 13 -46.63 -35.68 23.29
C VAL A 13 -47.38 -34.71 24.24
N ILE A 14 -46.77 -33.53 24.56
CA ILE A 14 -47.30 -32.16 24.89
C ILE A 14 -48.08 -31.97 26.25
N THR A 15 -47.96 -30.94 27.15
CA THR A 15 -47.86 -29.44 27.08
C THR A 15 -47.61 -28.73 28.46
N PHE A 16 -46.78 -27.65 28.46
CA PHE A 16 -46.79 -26.32 29.16
C PHE A 16 -46.74 -26.06 30.69
N ALA A 17 -45.73 -25.28 31.17
CA ALA A 17 -45.84 -23.83 31.52
C ALA A 17 -44.51 -23.15 32.03
N MET A 18 -44.08 -22.07 31.33
CA MET A 18 -43.40 -20.78 31.69
C MET A 18 -42.11 -20.74 32.59
N VAL A 19 -40.90 -20.35 32.10
CA VAL A 19 -40.30 -19.00 31.75
C VAL A 19 -39.59 -18.35 32.99
N VAL A 20 -38.31 -17.87 33.04
CA VAL A 20 -37.38 -17.07 32.17
C VAL A 20 -35.86 -17.33 32.57
N PRO A 21 -34.78 -16.69 32.01
CA PRO A 21 -33.66 -17.38 31.31
C PRO A 21 -32.23 -17.08 31.85
N LEU A 22 -31.20 -17.77 31.33
CA LEU A 22 -29.79 -17.32 31.34
C LEU A 22 -29.14 -17.79 30.03
N GLY A 23 -28.65 -16.83 29.24
CA GLY A 23 -28.41 -16.94 27.80
C GLY A 23 -27.34 -17.96 27.40
N ILE A 24 -27.74 -18.88 26.53
CA ILE A 24 -26.89 -19.71 25.70
C ILE A 24 -26.63 -18.90 24.42
N PHE A 25 -25.38 -18.64 24.07
CA PHE A 25 -25.02 -18.25 22.71
C PHE A 25 -25.18 -19.49 21.82
N VAL A 26 -26.39 -19.68 21.28
CA VAL A 26 -26.58 -20.45 20.07
C VAL A 26 -26.25 -19.49 18.94
N VAL A 27 -25.06 -19.63 18.34
CA VAL A 27 -24.83 -19.06 17.01
C VAL A 27 -25.75 -19.84 16.09
N GLN A 28 -26.85 -19.20 15.71
CA GLN A 28 -27.67 -19.63 14.62
C GLN A 28 -26.78 -19.54 13.38
N ILE A 29 -26.30 -20.69 12.88
CA ILE A 29 -25.76 -20.79 11.53
C ILE A 29 -26.93 -20.37 10.66
N GLY A 30 -26.94 -19.09 10.24
CA GLY A 30 -27.85 -18.64 9.22
C GLY A 30 -27.64 -19.56 8.03
N ASP A 31 -28.72 -20.10 7.49
CA ASP A 31 -28.71 -20.68 6.16
C ASP A 31 -27.96 -19.68 5.27
N ALA A 32 -26.78 -20.09 4.81
CA ALA A 32 -26.07 -19.41 3.77
C ALA A 32 -27.09 -19.29 2.63
N ARG A 33 -27.58 -18.06 2.40
CA ARG A 33 -28.09 -17.71 1.08
C ARG A 33 -26.99 -18.14 0.13
N ALA A 34 -27.30 -19.04 -0.79
CA ALA A 34 -26.39 -19.39 -1.87
C ALA A 34 -25.91 -18.07 -2.51
N SER A 35 -24.64 -17.76 -2.25
CA SER A 35 -23.88 -16.73 -2.94
C SER A 35 -23.79 -17.11 -4.43
N PRO A 36 -23.58 -16.15 -5.35
CA PRO A 36 -23.18 -16.46 -6.73
C PRO A 36 -22.03 -17.49 -6.71
N GLY A 37 -22.03 -18.43 -7.65
CA GLY A 37 -21.35 -19.75 -7.56
C GLY A 37 -19.94 -19.74 -6.96
N SER A 38 -19.64 -20.72 -6.08
CA SER A 38 -18.32 -20.87 -5.46
C SER A 38 -17.19 -20.94 -6.49
N THR A 39 -16.05 -20.28 -6.24
CA THR A 39 -14.86 -20.33 -7.10
C THR A 39 -14.08 -21.63 -6.87
N ILE A 40 -13.74 -22.36 -7.94
CA ILE A 40 -13.15 -23.70 -7.86
C ILE A 40 -11.94 -23.80 -8.79
N LEU A 41 -10.78 -24.16 -8.24
CA LEU A 41 -9.61 -24.57 -9.03
C LEU A 41 -9.69 -26.06 -9.37
N ARG A 42 -9.84 -26.40 -10.64
CA ARG A 42 -10.03 -27.76 -11.16
C ARG A 42 -8.74 -28.25 -11.80
N MET A 43 -8.14 -29.28 -11.21
CA MET A 43 -6.85 -29.83 -11.63
C MET A 43 -7.02 -31.21 -12.24
N GLY A 44 -6.49 -31.44 -13.43
CA GLY A 44 -6.59 -32.69 -14.16
C GLY A 44 -5.31 -33.52 -14.13
N PHE A 45 -5.44 -34.81 -13.85
CA PHE A 45 -4.34 -35.77 -13.79
C PHE A 45 -4.70 -37.10 -14.46
N THR A 46 -3.69 -37.80 -14.99
CA THR A 46 -3.83 -39.21 -15.41
C THR A 46 -3.52 -40.18 -14.27
N GLU A 47 -2.70 -39.76 -13.31
CA GLU A 47 -2.33 -40.54 -12.13
C GLU A 47 -3.28 -40.26 -10.95
N ARG A 48 -3.79 -41.31 -10.29
CA ARG A 48 -4.74 -41.21 -9.18
C ARG A 48 -4.03 -41.11 -7.81
N ILE A 49 -4.74 -40.57 -6.81
CA ILE A 49 -4.33 -40.68 -5.41
C ILE A 49 -4.43 -42.15 -4.99
N ASP A 50 -3.30 -42.80 -4.77
CA ASP A 50 -3.22 -44.23 -4.46
C ASP A 50 -3.51 -44.56 -2.98
N SER A 51 -3.34 -43.58 -2.09
CA SER A 51 -3.61 -43.71 -0.66
C SER A 51 -3.94 -42.35 -0.02
N LEU A 52 -4.85 -42.32 0.94
CA LEU A 52 -5.06 -41.13 1.79
C LEU A 52 -4.11 -41.09 3.00
N ASN A 53 -3.35 -42.16 3.25
CA ASN A 53 -2.35 -42.23 4.32
C ASN A 53 -0.97 -41.76 3.81
N PRO A 54 -0.38 -40.68 4.37
CA PRO A 54 0.91 -40.14 3.95
C PRO A 54 2.10 -41.11 4.13
N TYR A 55 1.93 -42.19 4.90
CA TYR A 55 2.95 -43.24 5.05
C TYR A 55 2.85 -44.38 4.03
N LEU A 56 1.88 -44.34 3.11
CA LEU A 56 1.65 -45.38 2.11
C LEU A 56 1.61 -44.86 0.67
N GLY A 57 1.20 -43.62 0.43
CA GLY A 57 1.08 -43.09 -0.92
C GLY A 57 2.42 -42.93 -1.62
N LEU A 58 2.46 -43.30 -2.90
CA LEU A 58 3.66 -43.28 -3.75
C LEU A 58 3.51 -42.35 -4.96
N THR A 59 2.29 -42.01 -5.35
CA THR A 59 2.02 -41.17 -6.53
C THR A 59 2.30 -39.70 -6.26
N GLU A 60 2.61 -38.92 -7.31
CA GLU A 60 2.84 -37.48 -7.16
C GLU A 60 1.57 -36.75 -6.71
N THR A 61 0.40 -37.20 -7.20
CA THR A 61 -0.90 -36.63 -6.80
C THR A 61 -1.22 -36.88 -5.32
N SER A 62 -0.78 -38.02 -4.76
CA SER A 62 -0.85 -38.26 -3.32
C SER A 62 0.02 -37.27 -2.53
N GLN A 63 1.26 -37.00 -2.98
CA GLN A 63 2.15 -36.03 -2.31
C GLN A 63 1.59 -34.60 -2.34
N LEU A 64 1.06 -34.17 -3.50
CA LEU A 64 0.38 -32.89 -3.62
C LEU A 64 -0.83 -32.79 -2.69
N PHE A 65 -1.64 -33.85 -2.60
CA PHE A 65 -2.75 -33.89 -1.66
C PHE A 65 -2.26 -33.71 -0.20
N TYR A 66 -1.22 -34.43 0.22
CA TYR A 66 -0.70 -34.34 1.59
C TYR A 66 -0.20 -32.92 1.91
N SER A 67 0.50 -32.27 0.99
CA SER A 67 1.07 -30.94 1.21
C SER A 67 0.02 -29.84 1.37
N LEU A 68 -1.19 -30.07 0.87
CA LEU A 68 -2.33 -29.15 0.95
C LEU A 68 -3.10 -29.28 2.26
N VAL A 69 -3.12 -30.48 2.86
CA VAL A 69 -3.90 -30.75 4.07
C VAL A 69 -3.05 -30.81 5.34
N TYR A 70 -1.78 -31.22 5.26
CA TYR A 70 -0.86 -31.33 6.38
C TYR A 70 0.32 -30.36 6.20
N ASP A 71 0.59 -29.54 7.22
CA ASP A 71 1.83 -28.78 7.25
C ASP A 71 2.99 -29.64 7.76
N SER A 72 4.20 -29.33 7.29
CA SER A 72 5.47 -29.66 7.95
C SER A 72 5.94 -28.51 8.84
N LEU A 73 7.05 -28.70 9.58
CA LEU A 73 7.62 -27.63 10.41
C LEU A 73 8.06 -26.45 9.56
N GLN A 74 8.83 -26.73 8.51
CA GLN A 74 9.17 -25.75 7.48
C GLN A 74 8.46 -26.08 6.18
N GLY A 75 8.27 -25.06 5.35
CA GLY A 75 7.90 -25.19 3.96
C GLY A 75 9.09 -24.92 3.05
N VAL A 76 8.87 -25.01 1.74
CA VAL A 76 9.86 -24.58 0.73
C VAL A 76 9.27 -23.45 -0.09
N GLY A 77 10.01 -22.36 -0.21
CA GLY A 77 9.61 -21.17 -0.95
C GLY A 77 9.81 -21.31 -2.46
N GLN A 78 9.46 -20.23 -3.17
CA GLN A 78 9.56 -20.15 -4.64
C GLN A 78 11.00 -20.37 -5.16
N ASP A 79 11.99 -19.96 -4.36
CA ASP A 79 13.43 -20.03 -4.65
C ASP A 79 14.08 -21.34 -4.16
N LEU A 80 13.28 -22.32 -3.72
CA LEU A 80 13.72 -23.58 -3.13
C LEU A 80 14.40 -23.46 -1.75
N ASP A 81 14.42 -22.27 -1.17
CA ASP A 81 14.87 -22.02 0.19
C ASP A 81 13.81 -22.44 1.24
N PRO A 82 14.24 -22.89 2.45
CA PRO A 82 13.30 -23.15 3.55
C PRO A 82 12.57 -21.87 3.98
N VAL A 83 11.25 -21.97 4.15
CA VAL A 83 10.37 -20.88 4.59
C VAL A 83 9.50 -21.28 5.78
N PRO A 84 8.99 -20.32 6.57
CA PRO A 84 8.03 -20.60 7.63
C PRO A 84 6.81 -21.39 7.13
N CYS A 85 6.38 -22.35 7.92
CA CYS A 85 5.16 -23.13 7.73
C CYS A 85 4.49 -23.36 9.09
N LEU A 86 4.43 -24.57 9.66
CA LEU A 86 3.90 -24.71 11.02
C LEU A 86 4.83 -24.12 12.08
N ALA A 87 6.14 -24.04 11.82
CA ALA A 87 7.08 -23.29 12.63
C ALA A 87 7.31 -21.90 12.02
N GLU A 88 7.13 -20.86 12.85
CA GLU A 88 7.41 -19.45 12.52
C GLU A 88 8.91 -19.19 12.41
N GLU A 89 9.68 -19.82 13.29
CA GLU A 89 11.13 -19.65 13.35
C GLU A 89 11.80 -20.96 13.79
N TRP A 90 13.06 -21.13 13.39
CA TRP A 90 13.91 -22.21 13.88
C TRP A 90 15.34 -21.71 14.08
N ARG A 91 16.04 -22.35 15.00
CA ARG A 91 17.47 -22.08 15.25
C ARG A 91 18.16 -23.26 15.87
N ILE A 92 19.46 -23.36 15.63
CA ILE A 92 20.32 -24.15 16.48
C ILE A 92 20.26 -23.54 17.88
N VAL A 93 20.10 -24.38 18.91
CA VAL A 93 20.04 -23.90 20.30
C VAL A 93 21.33 -23.10 20.61
N PRO A 94 21.30 -22.10 21.51
CA PRO A 94 22.54 -21.45 21.92
C PRO A 94 23.30 -22.29 22.96
N GLY A 95 24.53 -22.70 22.64
CA GLY A 95 25.49 -23.24 23.60
C GLY A 95 25.42 -24.75 23.85
N GLU A 96 24.62 -25.51 23.10
CA GLU A 96 24.74 -26.96 23.07
C GLU A 96 26.10 -27.39 22.52
N THR A 97 26.49 -28.63 22.86
CA THR A 97 27.76 -29.20 22.44
C THR A 97 27.54 -30.66 22.05
N PRO A 98 27.82 -31.04 20.79
CA PRO A 98 28.35 -30.21 19.71
C PRO A 98 27.31 -29.24 19.10
N TYR A 99 27.74 -28.11 18.58
CA TYR A 99 26.86 -27.12 17.93
C TYR A 99 26.07 -27.75 16.78
N GLY A 100 24.77 -27.49 16.70
CA GLY A 100 23.87 -28.09 15.68
C GLY A 100 23.34 -29.48 16.03
N SER A 101 23.56 -29.95 17.26
CA SER A 101 23.00 -31.22 17.75
C SER A 101 21.60 -31.10 18.36
N VAL A 102 21.15 -29.87 18.61
CA VAL A 102 19.79 -29.57 19.06
C VAL A 102 19.27 -28.39 18.26
N TRP A 103 18.10 -28.56 17.66
CA TRP A 103 17.40 -27.51 16.93
C TRP A 103 16.10 -27.18 17.66
N GLU A 104 15.81 -25.89 17.77
CA GLU A 104 14.59 -25.32 18.33
C GLU A 104 13.67 -24.85 17.20
N TYR A 105 12.37 -25.11 17.35
CA TYR A 105 11.30 -24.72 16.44
C TYR A 105 10.19 -24.04 17.23
N ASN A 106 9.78 -22.85 16.78
CA ASN A 106 8.71 -22.08 17.38
C ASN A 106 7.42 -22.29 16.57
N VAL A 107 6.46 -23.02 17.13
CA VAL A 107 5.20 -23.43 16.49
C VAL A 107 4.25 -22.23 16.41
N SER A 108 3.56 -22.10 15.27
CA SER A 108 2.62 -21.04 14.96
C SER A 108 1.63 -20.77 16.10
N SER A 109 1.67 -19.55 16.62
CA SER A 109 0.79 -19.14 17.70
C SER A 109 -0.67 -19.11 17.22
N GLY A 110 -1.55 -19.79 17.96
CA GLY A 110 -2.98 -19.86 17.61
C GLY A 110 -3.33 -20.79 16.44
N ALA A 111 -2.39 -21.62 15.96
CA ALA A 111 -2.70 -22.65 14.97
C ALA A 111 -3.75 -23.64 15.50
N VAL A 112 -4.68 -24.03 14.62
CA VAL A 112 -5.75 -24.99 14.92
C VAL A 112 -5.78 -26.10 13.87
N TRP A 113 -6.04 -27.30 14.33
CA TRP A 113 -6.43 -28.42 13.47
C TRP A 113 -7.75 -28.11 12.78
N SER A 114 -7.99 -28.73 11.62
CA SER A 114 -9.23 -28.55 10.84
C SER A 114 -10.51 -28.98 11.57
N ASP A 115 -10.39 -29.72 12.68
CA ASP A 115 -11.50 -30.07 13.59
C ASP A 115 -11.69 -29.08 14.76
N GLY A 116 -10.91 -28.01 14.79
CA GLY A 116 -10.97 -26.92 15.76
C GLY A 116 -10.15 -27.14 17.04
N VAL A 117 -9.42 -28.25 17.16
CA VAL A 117 -8.51 -28.48 18.30
C VAL A 117 -7.28 -27.58 18.15
N PRO A 118 -6.84 -26.85 19.19
CA PRO A 118 -5.59 -26.09 19.12
C PRO A 118 -4.37 -26.98 18.91
N VAL A 119 -3.44 -26.52 18.06
CA VAL A 119 -2.13 -27.16 17.87
C VAL A 119 -1.18 -26.68 18.96
N THR A 120 -0.37 -27.57 19.50
CA THR A 120 0.65 -27.25 20.50
C THR A 120 1.99 -27.91 20.17
N ALA A 121 3.07 -27.42 20.77
CA ALA A 121 4.39 -28.04 20.77
C ALA A 121 4.34 -29.53 21.19
N ALA A 122 3.38 -29.92 22.04
CA ALA A 122 3.22 -31.31 22.47
C ALA A 122 2.70 -32.25 21.37
N ASP A 123 1.98 -31.72 20.37
CA ASP A 123 1.52 -32.47 19.19
C ASP A 123 2.69 -32.70 18.23
N VAL A 124 3.46 -31.64 17.97
CA VAL A 124 4.68 -31.69 17.16
C VAL A 124 5.70 -32.64 17.78
N ALA A 125 6.01 -32.49 19.07
CA ALA A 125 6.96 -33.37 19.76
C ALA A 125 6.51 -34.84 19.74
N TRP A 126 5.21 -35.12 19.87
CA TRP A 126 4.67 -36.47 19.72
C TRP A 126 4.89 -37.01 18.30
N ASN A 127 4.60 -36.22 17.26
CA ASN A 127 4.74 -36.64 15.87
C ASN A 127 6.22 -36.87 15.47
N ILE A 128 7.14 -36.03 15.93
CA ILE A 128 8.57 -36.25 15.71
C ILE A 128 9.04 -37.52 16.45
N ASN A 129 8.55 -37.76 17.67
CA ASN A 129 8.85 -39.00 18.41
C ASN A 129 8.23 -40.25 17.79
N LEU A 130 7.11 -40.11 17.09
CA LEU A 130 6.52 -41.20 16.31
C LEU A 130 7.49 -41.68 15.23
N ASN A 131 8.18 -40.75 14.55
CA ASN A 131 9.13 -41.04 13.46
C ASN A 131 10.56 -41.37 13.94
N SER A 132 10.97 -40.88 15.10
CA SER A 132 12.35 -40.98 15.58
C SER A 132 12.66 -42.27 16.37
N GLY A 133 13.85 -42.36 16.98
CA GLY A 133 14.17 -43.44 17.92
C GLY A 133 14.05 -44.82 17.29
N VAL A 134 13.42 -45.79 17.95
CA VAL A 134 13.29 -47.16 17.40
C VAL A 134 12.30 -47.28 16.23
N ASN A 135 11.50 -46.24 15.97
CA ASN A 135 10.40 -46.31 15.01
C ASN A 135 10.80 -45.89 13.58
N TYR A 136 11.98 -45.31 13.36
CA TYR A 136 12.42 -44.78 12.05
C TYR A 136 12.41 -45.78 10.88
N THR A 137 12.46 -47.10 11.15
CA THR A 137 12.30 -48.13 10.12
C THR A 137 10.84 -48.52 9.90
N THR A 138 10.01 -48.37 10.93
CA THR A 138 8.56 -48.65 10.87
C THR A 138 7.86 -47.50 10.18
N MET A 139 8.16 -46.26 10.60
CA MET A 139 7.73 -45.02 9.95
C MET A 139 8.67 -44.69 8.78
N TRP A 140 8.66 -45.58 7.79
CA TRP A 140 9.70 -45.62 6.75
C TRP A 140 9.74 -44.35 5.89
N THR A 141 8.61 -43.70 5.62
CA THR A 141 8.50 -42.58 4.68
C THR A 141 9.45 -41.42 5.01
N TYR A 142 9.49 -40.97 6.26
CA TYR A 142 10.32 -39.83 6.66
C TYR A 142 11.68 -40.24 7.26
N GLN A 143 12.11 -41.49 7.00
CA GLN A 143 13.39 -42.01 7.47
C GLN A 143 14.61 -41.13 7.14
N PRO A 144 14.74 -40.49 5.96
CA PRO A 144 15.89 -39.65 5.64
C PRO A 144 16.09 -38.47 6.61
N TYR A 145 15.00 -37.92 7.15
CA TYR A 145 15.02 -36.89 8.19
C TYR A 145 15.17 -37.51 9.59
N ALA A 146 14.43 -38.60 9.85
CA ALA A 146 14.29 -39.17 11.19
C ALA A 146 15.47 -40.06 11.62
N TYR A 147 16.33 -40.51 10.70
CA TYR A 147 17.43 -41.43 11.01
C TYR A 147 18.34 -40.87 12.11
N PHE A 148 18.65 -39.58 12.10
CA PHE A 148 19.53 -38.99 13.13
C PHE A 148 18.76 -38.42 14.32
N MET A 149 17.43 -38.36 14.27
CA MET A 149 16.60 -37.90 15.38
C MET A 149 16.54 -38.94 16.50
N GLN A 150 16.91 -38.53 17.71
CA GLN A 150 16.85 -39.37 18.91
C GLN A 150 15.51 -39.22 19.63
N TYR A 151 15.09 -37.97 19.87
CA TYR A 151 13.79 -37.61 20.43
C TYR A 151 13.50 -36.12 20.21
N ALA A 152 12.25 -35.71 20.45
CA ALA A 152 11.83 -34.33 20.56
C ALA A 152 11.13 -34.07 21.90
N GLU A 153 11.23 -32.86 22.43
CA GLU A 153 10.55 -32.43 23.65
C GLU A 153 9.91 -31.05 23.47
N ALA A 154 8.72 -30.88 24.03
CA ALA A 154 8.07 -29.58 24.13
C ALA A 154 8.66 -28.83 25.33
N ILE A 155 9.22 -27.65 25.08
CA ILE A 155 9.85 -26.79 26.10
C ILE A 155 8.79 -25.94 26.79
N ASP A 156 7.82 -25.45 26.03
CA ASP A 156 6.62 -24.76 26.49
C ASP A 156 5.42 -25.06 25.56
N SER A 157 4.41 -24.19 25.51
CA SER A 157 3.21 -24.40 24.69
C SER A 157 3.48 -24.44 23.20
N ASP A 158 4.50 -23.70 22.75
CA ASP A 158 4.72 -23.39 21.34
C ASP A 158 6.17 -23.71 20.91
N THR A 159 7.09 -24.00 21.82
CA THR A 159 8.49 -24.32 21.50
C THR A 159 8.80 -25.81 21.57
N VAL A 160 9.42 -26.36 20.52
CA VAL A 160 9.90 -27.76 20.46
C VAL A 160 11.40 -27.82 20.22
N TRP A 161 12.09 -28.70 20.96
CA TRP A 161 13.49 -29.06 20.68
C TRP A 161 13.59 -30.46 20.07
N ILE A 162 14.34 -30.60 18.97
CA ILE A 162 14.69 -31.87 18.33
C ILE A 162 16.17 -32.17 18.58
N HIS A 163 16.46 -33.37 19.07
CA HIS A 163 17.80 -33.81 19.47
C HIS A 163 18.36 -34.84 18.49
N PHE A 164 19.58 -34.60 17.99
CA PHE A 164 20.22 -35.41 16.96
C PHE A 164 21.44 -36.20 17.45
N TYR A 165 21.49 -37.48 17.13
CA TYR A 165 22.49 -38.43 17.62
C TYR A 165 23.03 -39.33 16.49
N ASP A 166 24.32 -39.65 16.59
CA ASP A 166 24.91 -40.74 15.82
C ASP A 166 24.41 -42.06 16.43
N ARG A 167 23.61 -42.79 15.67
CA ARG A 167 23.01 -44.06 16.12
C ARG A 167 24.01 -45.18 16.40
N ILE A 168 25.19 -45.14 15.78
CA ILE A 168 26.16 -46.24 15.90
C ILE A 168 26.79 -46.23 17.30
N ASN A 169 27.10 -45.04 17.82
CA ASN A 169 27.77 -44.85 19.10
C ASN A 169 26.87 -44.19 20.17
N ASN A 170 25.65 -43.78 19.80
CA ASN A 170 24.66 -43.12 20.66
C ASN A 170 25.20 -41.84 21.31
N THR A 171 25.86 -40.99 20.51
CA THR A 171 26.36 -39.68 20.94
C THR A 171 25.72 -38.53 20.16
N ALA A 172 25.44 -37.41 20.83
CA ALA A 172 24.95 -36.19 20.17
C ALA A 172 25.87 -35.78 19.00
N MET A 173 25.29 -35.37 17.88
CA MET A 173 26.03 -34.99 16.69
C MET A 173 25.38 -33.81 15.97
N PRO A 174 26.15 -32.95 15.27
CA PRO A 174 25.57 -31.91 14.42
C PRO A 174 24.76 -32.51 13.27
N VAL A 175 23.66 -31.85 12.91
CA VAL A 175 22.87 -32.09 11.70
C VAL A 175 22.68 -30.77 10.96
N SER A 176 23.07 -30.76 9.68
CA SER A 176 23.10 -29.58 8.81
C SER A 176 21.76 -29.23 8.18
N PHE A 177 20.85 -30.20 8.04
CA PHE A 177 19.53 -30.03 7.42
C PHE A 177 18.41 -29.80 8.45
N GLY A 178 18.73 -29.36 9.67
CA GLY A 178 17.72 -29.13 10.71
C GLY A 178 16.77 -27.97 10.39
N ASP A 179 17.16 -27.09 9.47
CA ASP A 179 16.35 -26.03 8.88
C ASP A 179 15.43 -26.50 7.75
N ASN A 180 15.45 -27.78 7.36
CA ASN A 180 14.63 -28.34 6.29
C ASN A 180 14.00 -29.70 6.67
N ILE A 181 13.05 -29.70 7.62
CA ILE A 181 12.34 -30.90 8.10
C ILE A 181 10.93 -30.97 7.51
N LEU A 182 10.78 -31.76 6.44
CA LEU A 182 9.55 -31.88 5.65
C LEU A 182 8.71 -33.09 6.06
N ILE A 183 8.49 -33.25 7.37
CA ILE A 183 7.65 -34.32 7.94
C ILE A 183 6.23 -33.80 8.12
N SER A 184 5.22 -34.43 7.51
CA SER A 184 3.82 -34.07 7.72
C SER A 184 3.42 -34.24 9.20
N ILE A 185 2.88 -33.18 9.79
CA ILE A 185 2.45 -33.17 11.19
C ILE A 185 1.05 -33.76 11.32
N LEU A 186 0.94 -34.87 12.06
CA LEU A 186 -0.30 -35.62 12.23
C LEU A 186 -1.02 -35.32 13.56
N PRO A 187 -2.36 -35.44 13.60
CA PRO A 187 -3.17 -35.08 14.77
C PRO A 187 -3.02 -36.09 15.90
N ARG A 188 -2.21 -35.73 16.90
CA ARG A 188 -1.95 -36.56 18.09
C ARG A 188 -3.24 -37.00 18.78
N HIS A 189 -4.20 -36.10 18.96
CA HIS A 189 -5.46 -36.40 19.67
C HIS A 189 -6.33 -37.47 19.00
N ILE A 190 -6.06 -37.77 17.73
CA ILE A 190 -6.73 -38.84 16.97
C ILE A 190 -5.89 -40.13 16.99
N LEU A 191 -4.56 -40.00 16.85
CA LEU A 191 -3.68 -41.12 16.53
C LEU A 191 -2.86 -41.65 17.70
N GLU A 192 -2.78 -40.96 18.85
CA GLU A 192 -1.92 -41.37 19.99
C GLU A 192 -2.28 -42.75 20.58
N GLY A 193 -3.48 -43.25 20.32
CA GLY A 193 -3.93 -44.59 20.70
C GLY A 193 -3.46 -45.72 19.77
N MET A 194 -2.87 -45.40 18.62
CA MET A 194 -2.40 -46.37 17.62
C MET A 194 -0.89 -46.58 17.72
N SER A 195 -0.42 -47.78 17.40
CA SER A 195 1.02 -48.03 17.31
C SER A 195 1.61 -47.43 16.03
N ALA A 196 2.93 -47.17 16.02
CA ALA A 196 3.63 -46.72 14.81
C ALA A 196 3.38 -47.66 13.61
N SER A 197 3.32 -48.97 13.85
CA SER A 197 3.00 -49.95 12.80
C SER A 197 1.56 -49.84 12.31
N ASP A 198 0.60 -49.57 13.20
CA ASP A 198 -0.80 -49.42 12.79
C ASP A 198 -0.98 -48.12 11.99
N ILE A 199 -0.33 -47.03 12.39
CA ILE A 199 -0.36 -45.75 11.65
C ILE A 199 0.28 -45.93 10.28
N SER A 200 1.46 -46.54 10.20
CA SER A 200 2.21 -46.65 8.94
C SER A 200 1.58 -47.63 7.94
N PHE A 201 0.87 -48.67 8.38
CA PHE A 201 0.45 -49.77 7.48
C PHE A 201 -1.02 -50.15 7.54
N SER A 202 -1.79 -49.71 8.54
CA SER A 202 -3.19 -50.11 8.73
C SER A 202 -4.18 -48.96 8.76
N TRP A 203 -3.74 -47.75 9.12
CA TRP A 203 -4.58 -46.56 9.09
C TRP A 203 -4.93 -46.21 7.64
N SER A 204 -6.22 -45.98 7.39
CA SER A 204 -6.75 -45.62 6.07
C SER A 204 -6.43 -44.18 5.66
N GLY A 205 -5.78 -43.39 6.53
CA GLY A 205 -5.61 -41.96 6.32
C GLY A 205 -6.83 -41.12 6.74
N THR A 206 -7.87 -41.74 7.31
CA THR A 206 -9.12 -41.06 7.69
C THR A 206 -9.43 -41.17 9.20
N PRO A 207 -10.04 -40.15 9.83
CA PRO A 207 -10.37 -38.84 9.25
C PRO A 207 -9.11 -38.03 8.90
N VAL A 208 -9.18 -37.26 7.81
CA VAL A 208 -8.11 -36.33 7.42
C VAL A 208 -8.29 -35.05 8.23
N VAL A 209 -7.44 -34.89 9.24
CA VAL A 209 -7.43 -33.70 10.12
C VAL A 209 -6.01 -33.16 10.13
N GLY A 210 -5.84 -31.96 9.58
CA GLY A 210 -4.55 -31.32 9.36
C GLY A 210 -4.61 -29.82 9.65
N THR A 211 -3.49 -29.14 9.45
CA THR A 211 -3.34 -27.69 9.70
C THR A 211 -3.15 -26.87 8.42
N GLY A 212 -3.07 -27.54 7.26
CA GLY A 212 -2.74 -26.94 5.98
C GLY A 212 -3.80 -25.95 5.45
N PRO A 213 -3.50 -25.32 4.30
CA PRO A 213 -4.36 -24.29 3.70
C PRO A 213 -5.70 -24.82 3.17
N PHE A 214 -5.84 -26.14 3.03
CA PHE A 214 -7.10 -26.76 2.62
C PHE A 214 -7.55 -27.87 3.56
N ILE A 215 -8.86 -28.07 3.65
CA ILE A 215 -9.51 -29.09 4.46
C ILE A 215 -10.25 -30.09 3.58
N ALA A 216 -10.16 -31.37 3.95
CA ALA A 216 -10.91 -32.44 3.31
C ALA A 216 -12.42 -32.32 3.55
N THR A 217 -13.23 -32.65 2.55
CA THR A 217 -14.68 -32.75 2.72
C THR A 217 -15.07 -34.02 3.51
N PRO A 218 -16.25 -34.05 4.15
CA PRO A 218 -16.76 -35.26 4.80
C PRO A 218 -16.94 -36.47 3.86
N SER A 219 -17.06 -36.23 2.54
CA SER A 219 -17.23 -37.28 1.52
C SER A 219 -15.91 -37.84 0.98
N LEU A 220 -14.75 -37.28 1.37
CA LEU A 220 -13.44 -37.60 0.80
C LEU A 220 -13.19 -39.11 0.63
N TYR A 221 -13.49 -39.93 1.64
CA TYR A 221 -13.25 -41.37 1.58
C TYR A 221 -14.13 -42.08 0.55
N ASP A 222 -15.40 -41.69 0.45
CA ASP A 222 -16.34 -42.27 -0.51
C ASP A 222 -15.97 -41.85 -1.94
N ASP A 223 -15.57 -40.60 -2.13
CA ASP A 223 -15.10 -40.06 -3.40
C ASP A 223 -13.81 -40.77 -3.86
N TRP A 224 -12.83 -40.91 -2.96
CA TRP A 224 -11.59 -41.64 -3.23
C TRP A 224 -11.82 -43.12 -3.54
N SER A 225 -12.58 -43.83 -2.70
CA SER A 225 -12.81 -45.27 -2.87
C SER A 225 -13.66 -45.62 -4.09
N SER A 226 -14.49 -44.69 -4.58
CA SER A 226 -15.27 -44.84 -5.82
C SER A 226 -14.54 -44.35 -7.08
N GLY A 227 -13.37 -43.71 -6.92
CA GLY A 227 -12.59 -43.13 -8.02
C GLY A 227 -13.19 -41.84 -8.59
N GLY A 228 -14.01 -41.14 -7.79
CA GLY A 228 -14.62 -39.87 -8.13
C GLY A 228 -13.67 -38.68 -8.01
N VAL A 229 -14.23 -37.47 -8.12
CA VAL A 229 -13.52 -36.20 -7.97
C VAL A 229 -13.18 -35.98 -6.50
N ILE A 230 -11.94 -35.61 -6.20
CA ILE A 230 -11.52 -35.29 -4.83
C ILE A 230 -11.64 -33.79 -4.62
N THR A 231 -12.50 -33.38 -3.69
CA THR A 231 -12.71 -31.97 -3.36
C THR A 231 -12.05 -31.60 -2.03
N LEU A 232 -11.31 -30.50 -2.04
CA LEU A 232 -10.82 -29.81 -0.85
C LEU A 232 -11.47 -28.42 -0.77
N VAL A 233 -11.66 -27.92 0.45
CA VAL A 233 -12.19 -26.57 0.72
C VAL A 233 -11.11 -25.72 1.35
N ALA A 234 -11.03 -24.43 1.03
CA ALA A 234 -10.09 -23.52 1.69
C ALA A 234 -10.30 -23.56 3.22
N ASN A 235 -9.21 -23.61 3.98
CA ASN A 235 -9.25 -23.62 5.43
C ASN A 235 -9.44 -22.19 5.95
N PRO A 236 -10.62 -21.82 6.48
CA PRO A 236 -10.88 -20.44 6.92
C PRO A 236 -10.08 -20.04 8.16
N ASN A 237 -9.50 -21.02 8.88
CA ASN A 237 -8.68 -20.80 10.07
C ASN A 237 -7.21 -21.15 9.81
N TYR A 238 -6.75 -21.09 8.56
CA TYR A 238 -5.35 -21.34 8.25
C TYR A 238 -4.44 -20.33 8.94
N HIS A 239 -3.53 -20.82 9.77
CA HIS A 239 -2.61 -20.00 10.59
C HIS A 239 -1.68 -19.13 9.74
N GLY A 240 -1.39 -19.54 8.50
CA GLY A 240 -0.52 -18.78 7.61
C GLY A 240 -1.08 -17.42 7.18
N GLY A 241 -2.40 -17.20 7.27
CA GLY A 241 -3.02 -15.90 7.02
C GLY A 241 -2.59 -14.85 8.06
N PRO A 242 -2.94 -15.03 9.34
CA PRO A 242 -2.50 -14.13 10.42
C PRO A 242 -0.97 -14.05 10.59
N ASN A 243 -0.25 -15.15 10.40
CA ASN A 243 1.18 -15.22 10.73
C ASN A 243 2.08 -14.74 9.58
N TYR A 244 1.69 -15.00 8.32
CA TYR A 244 2.55 -14.77 7.15
C TYR A 244 1.85 -14.02 6.01
N GLY A 245 0.59 -13.59 6.17
CA GLY A 245 -0.18 -12.95 5.10
C GLY A 245 -0.62 -13.89 3.97
N ARG A 246 -0.58 -15.20 4.19
CA ARG A 246 -0.89 -16.23 3.19
C ARG A 246 -2.38 -16.60 3.23
N TYR A 247 -3.19 -15.89 2.46
CA TYR A 247 -4.63 -16.12 2.33
C TYR A 247 -4.96 -16.78 0.99
N VAL A 248 -5.77 -17.84 1.02
CA VAL A 248 -6.30 -18.49 -0.20
C VAL A 248 -7.42 -17.62 -0.77
N GLN A 249 -7.36 -17.32 -2.07
CA GLN A 249 -8.29 -16.39 -2.75
C GLN A 249 -9.45 -17.08 -3.47
N PHE A 250 -9.65 -18.39 -3.25
CA PHE A 250 -10.69 -19.19 -3.90
C PHE A 250 -11.28 -20.23 -2.94
N ASP A 251 -12.51 -20.68 -3.20
CA ASP A 251 -13.26 -21.46 -2.21
C ASP A 251 -12.86 -22.94 -2.15
N LYS A 252 -12.58 -23.55 -3.31
CA LYS A 252 -12.40 -25.01 -3.43
C LYS A 252 -11.33 -25.40 -4.44
N MET A 253 -10.82 -26.60 -4.26
CA MET A 253 -9.94 -27.28 -5.19
C MET A 253 -10.51 -28.66 -5.52
N GLU A 254 -10.46 -29.05 -6.79
CA GLU A 254 -10.93 -30.36 -7.26
C GLU A 254 -9.85 -31.10 -8.05
N PHE A 255 -9.64 -32.37 -7.75
CA PHE A 255 -8.78 -33.27 -8.51
C PHE A 255 -9.64 -34.16 -9.41
N HIS A 256 -9.46 -34.01 -10.72
CA HIS A 256 -10.14 -34.74 -11.77
C HIS A 256 -9.18 -35.76 -12.39
N PHE A 257 -9.62 -37.02 -12.49
CA PHE A 257 -8.77 -38.12 -12.96
C PHE A 257 -9.26 -38.67 -14.30
N TYR A 258 -8.36 -38.77 -15.27
CA TYR A 258 -8.65 -39.19 -16.64
C TYR A 258 -7.84 -40.43 -17.01
N ASP A 259 -8.51 -41.45 -17.53
CA ASP A 259 -7.84 -42.67 -18.02
C ASP A 259 -7.28 -42.48 -19.45
N ASP A 260 -7.70 -41.43 -20.17
CA ASP A 260 -7.29 -41.10 -21.55
C ASP A 260 -6.65 -39.70 -21.61
N PRO A 261 -5.35 -39.58 -21.94
CA PRO A 261 -4.65 -38.30 -22.04
C PRO A 261 -5.30 -37.30 -23.01
N ALA A 262 -5.84 -37.79 -24.13
CA ALA A 262 -6.51 -36.93 -25.11
C ALA A 262 -7.80 -36.32 -24.53
N ALA A 263 -8.53 -37.07 -23.70
CA ALA A 263 -9.69 -36.55 -22.98
C ALA A 263 -9.31 -35.50 -21.92
N LEU A 264 -8.16 -35.67 -21.25
CA LEU A 264 -7.62 -34.68 -20.30
C LEU A 264 -7.25 -33.37 -21.01
N SER A 265 -6.53 -33.46 -22.12
CA SER A 265 -6.17 -32.32 -22.98
C SER A 265 -7.43 -31.58 -23.47
N LEU A 266 -8.43 -32.32 -23.96
CA LEU A 266 -9.70 -31.76 -24.40
C LEU A 266 -10.50 -31.10 -23.27
N ALA A 267 -10.46 -31.67 -22.06
CA ALA A 267 -11.12 -31.07 -20.89
C ALA A 267 -10.52 -29.70 -20.54
N LEU A 268 -9.19 -29.55 -20.66
CA LEU A 268 -8.53 -28.26 -20.48
C LEU A 268 -8.95 -27.25 -21.55
N GLU A 269 -8.99 -27.68 -22.81
CA GLU A 269 -9.42 -26.83 -23.94
C GLU A 269 -10.87 -26.35 -23.80
N ASN A 270 -11.76 -27.23 -23.31
CA ASN A 270 -13.19 -26.96 -23.16
C ASN A 270 -13.58 -26.22 -21.87
N ASN A 271 -12.61 -25.73 -21.08
CA ASN A 271 -12.86 -25.09 -19.78
C ASN A 271 -13.60 -26.02 -18.78
N GLU A 272 -13.36 -27.33 -18.87
CA GLU A 272 -13.83 -28.31 -17.88
C GLU A 272 -12.88 -28.40 -16.69
N ILE A 273 -11.58 -28.17 -16.93
CA ILE A 273 -10.51 -28.05 -15.92
C ILE A 273 -9.65 -26.79 -16.19
N ASP A 274 -8.92 -26.35 -15.18
CA ASP A 274 -8.11 -25.12 -15.19
C ASP A 274 -6.62 -25.37 -15.40
N ILE A 275 -6.10 -26.51 -14.93
CA ILE A 275 -4.70 -26.92 -15.12
C ILE A 275 -4.63 -28.44 -15.29
N ALA A 276 -3.73 -28.93 -16.13
CA ALA A 276 -3.51 -30.34 -16.40
C ALA A 276 -2.02 -30.70 -16.38
N LYS A 277 -1.68 -31.84 -15.77
CA LYS A 277 -0.40 -32.54 -15.98
C LYS A 277 -0.55 -33.55 -17.11
N LEU A 278 0.16 -33.38 -18.22
CA LEU A 278 0.00 -34.18 -19.43
C LEU A 278 1.20 -35.13 -19.66
N PRO A 279 1.00 -36.34 -20.22
CA PRO A 279 2.10 -37.13 -20.77
C PRO A 279 2.81 -36.42 -21.92
N PHE A 280 4.12 -36.68 -22.13
CA PHE A 280 4.95 -35.96 -23.11
C PHE A 280 4.36 -35.87 -24.52
N ASP A 281 3.89 -36.98 -25.09
CA ASP A 281 3.33 -37.01 -26.45
C ASP A 281 2.11 -36.07 -26.59
N GLU A 282 1.19 -36.12 -25.63
CA GLU A 282 -0.03 -35.31 -25.61
C GLU A 282 0.30 -33.83 -25.31
N PHE A 283 1.24 -33.60 -24.39
CA PHE A 283 1.73 -32.27 -24.07
C PHE A 283 2.33 -31.59 -25.31
N MET A 284 3.17 -32.30 -26.08
CA MET A 284 3.81 -31.74 -27.28
C MET A 284 2.82 -31.49 -28.41
N ASP A 285 1.79 -32.33 -28.58
CA ASP A 285 0.69 -32.03 -29.51
C ASP A 285 -0.05 -30.76 -29.09
N LEU A 286 -0.48 -30.68 -27.82
CA LEU A 286 -1.20 -29.53 -27.28
C LEU A 286 -0.34 -28.25 -27.38
N LYS A 287 0.91 -28.31 -26.96
CA LYS A 287 1.87 -27.19 -27.06
C LYS A 287 2.04 -26.74 -28.51
N GLY A 288 2.18 -27.67 -29.45
CA GLY A 288 2.23 -27.35 -30.88
C GLY A 288 0.97 -26.63 -31.37
N ARG A 289 -0.22 -26.99 -30.88
CA ARG A 289 -1.48 -26.30 -31.20
C ARG A 289 -1.59 -24.93 -30.52
N ILE A 290 -1.12 -24.79 -29.29
CA ILE A 290 -1.02 -23.50 -28.56
C ILE A 290 -0.08 -22.55 -29.29
N ASP A 291 1.11 -22.99 -29.68
CA ASP A 291 2.12 -22.19 -30.39
C ASP A 291 1.62 -21.74 -31.79
N LEU A 292 0.65 -22.46 -32.37
CA LEU A 292 -0.06 -22.09 -33.60
C LEU A 292 -1.27 -21.18 -33.38
N GLY A 293 -1.61 -20.85 -32.13
CA GLY A 293 -2.77 -20.04 -31.76
C GLY A 293 -4.12 -20.75 -31.91
N LEU A 294 -4.14 -22.09 -31.97
CA LEU A 294 -5.35 -22.89 -32.15
C LEU A 294 -6.11 -23.16 -30.85
N VAL A 295 -5.42 -23.02 -29.71
CA VAL A 295 -5.98 -23.18 -28.37
C VAL A 295 -5.75 -21.86 -27.63
N PRO A 296 -6.65 -20.88 -27.77
CA PRO A 296 -6.53 -19.61 -27.06
C PRO A 296 -6.71 -19.81 -25.56
N ASN A 297 -6.19 -18.87 -24.77
CA ASN A 297 -6.31 -18.82 -23.31
C ASN A 297 -5.66 -19.99 -22.56
N VAL A 298 -4.83 -20.81 -23.21
CA VAL A 298 -4.07 -21.88 -22.56
C VAL A 298 -2.58 -21.62 -22.75
N GLN A 299 -1.84 -21.73 -21.66
CA GLN A 299 -0.38 -21.67 -21.65
C GLN A 299 0.19 -23.06 -21.33
N ALA A 300 1.25 -23.45 -22.03
CA ALA A 300 2.02 -24.65 -21.77
C ALA A 300 3.34 -24.31 -21.05
N TYR A 301 3.80 -25.20 -20.19
CA TYR A 301 5.02 -25.07 -19.41
C TYR A 301 5.80 -26.38 -19.35
N ASP A 302 7.04 -26.28 -19.80
CA ASP A 302 8.01 -27.36 -19.97
C ASP A 302 9.38 -27.03 -19.35
N GLY A 303 9.38 -26.27 -18.24
CA GLY A 303 10.60 -25.90 -17.52
C GLY A 303 11.08 -26.96 -16.51
N PRO A 304 12.22 -26.72 -15.84
CA PRO A 304 12.83 -27.65 -14.88
C PRO A 304 11.89 -28.00 -13.72
N ARG A 305 12.02 -29.23 -13.21
CA ARG A 305 11.25 -29.68 -12.04
C ARG A 305 11.95 -29.32 -10.72
N PRO A 306 11.30 -28.64 -9.76
CA PRO A 306 11.92 -28.29 -8.48
C PRO A 306 12.29 -29.53 -7.69
N ASP A 307 11.51 -30.62 -7.83
CA ASP A 307 11.76 -31.90 -7.17
C ASP A 307 12.91 -32.69 -7.81
N GLY A 308 13.63 -32.10 -8.77
CA GLY A 308 14.81 -32.67 -9.38
C GLY A 308 14.59 -34.05 -10.01
N TYR A 309 13.34 -34.34 -10.44
CA TYR A 309 12.95 -35.66 -10.92
C TYR A 309 13.88 -36.16 -12.03
N ARG A 310 14.40 -37.36 -11.81
CA ARG A 310 15.33 -38.02 -12.73
C ARG A 310 14.90 -39.43 -13.07
N GLU A 311 15.26 -39.86 -14.26
CA GLU A 311 15.11 -41.25 -14.71
C GLU A 311 16.48 -41.93 -14.84
N ASN A 312 16.56 -43.15 -14.33
CA ASN A 312 17.79 -43.91 -14.33
C ASN A 312 17.60 -45.41 -14.52
N VAL A 313 18.59 -46.05 -15.16
CA VAL A 313 18.77 -47.49 -15.01
C VAL A 313 19.46 -47.75 -13.67
N LEU A 314 18.80 -48.44 -12.75
CA LEU A 314 19.43 -48.88 -11.51
C LEU A 314 20.00 -50.29 -11.62
N ILE A 315 21.13 -50.52 -10.95
CA ILE A 315 21.86 -51.78 -10.96
C ILE A 315 21.91 -52.33 -9.53
N ASN A 316 21.42 -53.56 -9.34
CA ASN A 316 21.38 -54.18 -8.02
C ASN A 316 22.79 -54.52 -7.50
N MET A 317 23.27 -53.81 -6.49
CA MET A 317 24.59 -53.97 -5.88
C MET A 317 24.64 -55.09 -4.81
N LYS A 318 23.53 -55.79 -4.55
CA LYS A 318 23.50 -56.94 -3.64
C LYS A 318 24.20 -58.15 -4.27
N LYS A 319 25.26 -58.64 -3.60
CA LYS A 319 26.02 -59.82 -4.04
C LYS A 319 25.18 -61.08 -4.33
N ALA A 320 24.08 -61.27 -3.59
CA ALA A 320 23.19 -62.43 -3.73
C ALA A 320 22.08 -62.27 -4.78
N GLY A 321 22.07 -61.21 -5.59
CA GLY A 321 21.12 -61.06 -6.70
C GLY A 321 21.41 -61.98 -7.89
N PRO A 322 20.60 -61.94 -8.97
CA PRO A 322 20.54 -62.99 -10.00
C PRO A 322 21.85 -63.26 -10.75
N ASN A 323 22.41 -62.26 -11.44
CA ASN A 323 23.70 -62.35 -12.14
C ASN A 323 24.78 -61.46 -11.49
N PRO A 324 25.62 -61.99 -10.57
CA PRO A 324 26.61 -61.21 -9.82
C PRO A 324 27.74 -60.58 -10.65
N SER A 325 27.86 -60.86 -11.95
CA SER A 325 28.84 -60.18 -12.81
C SER A 325 28.60 -58.67 -12.89
N ARG A 326 27.36 -58.20 -12.70
CA ARG A 326 27.03 -56.76 -12.64
C ARG A 326 27.73 -55.98 -11.52
N LEU A 327 28.29 -56.67 -10.52
CA LEU A 327 29.09 -56.04 -9.46
C LEU A 327 30.48 -55.60 -9.94
N ASP A 328 30.92 -56.05 -11.12
CA ASP A 328 32.15 -55.56 -11.72
C ASP A 328 31.97 -54.14 -12.29
N PRO A 329 32.77 -53.15 -11.84
CA PRO A 329 32.67 -51.79 -12.33
C PRO A 329 32.89 -51.69 -13.85
N VAL A 330 33.75 -52.54 -14.44
CA VAL A 330 34.02 -52.54 -15.89
C VAL A 330 32.74 -52.80 -16.70
N ILE A 331 31.90 -53.71 -16.21
CA ILE A 331 30.62 -54.03 -16.86
C ILE A 331 29.67 -52.83 -16.77
N ARG A 332 29.57 -52.18 -15.60
CA ARG A 332 28.69 -51.03 -15.41
C ARG A 332 29.15 -49.81 -16.22
N HIS A 333 30.46 -49.55 -16.26
CA HIS A 333 31.05 -48.50 -17.12
C HIS A 333 30.79 -48.77 -18.60
N ALA A 334 30.91 -50.03 -19.04
CA ALA A 334 30.58 -50.39 -20.41
C ALA A 334 29.09 -50.20 -20.73
N MET A 335 28.18 -50.55 -19.80
CA MET A 335 26.74 -50.28 -19.94
C MET A 335 26.46 -48.77 -20.00
N ALA A 336 27.11 -47.96 -19.16
CA ALA A 336 26.96 -46.51 -19.17
C ALA A 336 27.42 -45.90 -20.51
N MET A 337 28.61 -46.28 -21.00
CA MET A 337 29.13 -45.84 -22.31
C MET A 337 28.33 -46.37 -23.50
N ALA A 338 27.55 -47.44 -23.34
CA ALA A 338 26.66 -47.96 -24.37
C ALA A 338 25.23 -47.40 -24.28
N THR A 339 24.95 -46.50 -23.33
CA THR A 339 23.63 -45.88 -23.17
C THR A 339 23.64 -44.51 -23.85
N ASP A 340 23.03 -44.39 -25.03
CA ASP A 340 22.92 -43.12 -25.74
C ASP A 340 21.82 -42.25 -25.11
N LYS A 341 22.23 -41.46 -24.10
CA LYS A 341 21.34 -40.59 -23.33
C LYS A 341 20.65 -39.53 -24.20
N ALA A 342 21.35 -39.00 -25.20
CA ALA A 342 20.80 -37.99 -26.10
C ALA A 342 19.74 -38.56 -27.03
N GLN A 343 19.96 -39.78 -27.52
CA GLN A 343 18.95 -40.49 -28.28
C GLN A 343 17.73 -40.82 -27.41
N ILE A 344 17.93 -41.24 -26.16
CA ILE A 344 16.81 -41.52 -25.23
C ILE A 344 15.94 -40.27 -25.03
N LEU A 345 16.57 -39.15 -24.65
CA LEU A 345 15.88 -37.89 -24.39
C LEU A 345 15.11 -37.40 -25.62
N SER A 346 15.74 -37.41 -26.80
CA SER A 346 15.12 -36.92 -28.03
C SER A 346 14.01 -37.82 -28.58
N GLN A 347 14.11 -39.14 -28.45
CA GLN A 347 13.17 -40.08 -29.08
C GLN A 347 11.99 -40.47 -28.19
N PHE A 348 12.20 -40.61 -26.89
CA PHE A 348 11.17 -41.12 -25.97
C PHE A 348 10.58 -40.04 -25.06
N TYR A 349 11.29 -38.93 -24.85
CA TYR A 349 10.82 -37.77 -24.08
C TYR A 349 10.69 -36.51 -24.93
N MET A 350 10.74 -36.64 -26.26
CA MET A 350 10.59 -35.56 -27.24
C MET A 350 11.55 -34.35 -27.08
N GLY A 351 12.65 -34.51 -26.33
CA GLY A 351 13.59 -33.43 -26.02
C GLY A 351 13.29 -32.68 -24.71
N GLU A 352 12.25 -33.05 -23.97
CA GLU A 352 11.78 -32.36 -22.77
C GLU A 352 12.56 -32.76 -21.52
N GLY A 353 13.76 -32.17 -21.38
CA GLY A 353 14.61 -32.35 -20.22
C GLY A 353 16.07 -32.05 -20.49
N VAL A 354 16.91 -32.42 -19.53
CA VAL A 354 18.36 -32.27 -19.57
C VAL A 354 19.02 -33.65 -19.48
N LEU A 355 20.17 -33.82 -20.15
CA LEU A 355 20.92 -35.08 -20.09
C LEU A 355 21.32 -35.41 -18.64
N GLY A 356 21.01 -36.64 -18.23
CA GLY A 356 21.33 -37.13 -16.89
C GLY A 356 22.83 -37.26 -16.63
N SER A 357 23.26 -36.89 -15.43
CA SER A 357 24.67 -36.95 -14.98
C SER A 357 24.77 -37.58 -13.59
N THR A 358 24.82 -36.77 -12.53
CA THR A 358 25.03 -37.11 -11.13
C THR A 358 23.72 -37.23 -10.35
N LEU A 359 23.78 -37.45 -9.03
CA LEU A 359 22.58 -37.69 -8.23
C LEU A 359 21.67 -36.45 -8.19
N ILE A 360 22.21 -35.27 -8.01
CA ILE A 360 21.41 -34.06 -7.84
C ILE A 360 21.11 -33.47 -9.22
N SER A 361 19.91 -32.96 -9.44
CA SER A 361 19.52 -32.33 -10.71
C SER A 361 20.12 -30.92 -10.78
N PRO A 362 20.45 -30.40 -11.98
CA PRO A 362 20.96 -29.03 -12.16
C PRO A 362 19.97 -27.93 -11.76
N VAL A 363 18.73 -28.27 -11.39
CA VAL A 363 17.78 -27.33 -10.77
C VAL A 363 18.23 -26.87 -9.37
N SER A 364 19.13 -27.63 -8.74
CA SER A 364 19.62 -27.36 -7.39
C SER A 364 21.07 -26.89 -7.42
N ASP A 365 21.41 -25.90 -6.60
CA ASP A 365 22.79 -25.41 -6.43
C ASP A 365 23.74 -26.47 -5.87
N TRP A 366 23.21 -27.57 -5.30
CA TRP A 366 23.98 -28.72 -4.86
C TRP A 366 24.43 -29.63 -6.01
N HIS A 367 24.07 -29.33 -7.26
CA HIS A 367 24.48 -30.10 -8.43
C HIS A 367 26.00 -30.15 -8.58
N TYR A 368 26.52 -31.36 -8.83
CA TYR A 368 27.93 -31.54 -9.16
C TYR A 368 28.11 -31.71 -10.67
N ASP A 369 28.72 -30.70 -11.29
CA ASP A 369 29.21 -30.78 -12.67
C ASP A 369 30.45 -31.67 -12.77
N LEU A 370 30.36 -32.71 -13.61
CA LEU A 370 31.45 -33.65 -13.82
C LEU A 370 32.65 -32.96 -14.49
N GLY A 371 33.85 -33.24 -13.98
CA GLY A 371 35.08 -32.75 -14.56
C GLY A 371 35.39 -33.38 -15.93
N VAL A 372 36.22 -32.71 -16.74
CA VAL A 372 36.70 -33.25 -18.02
C VAL A 372 37.38 -34.62 -17.80
N GLY A 373 36.82 -35.66 -18.41
CA GLY A 373 37.33 -37.04 -18.33
C GLY A 373 36.75 -37.88 -17.19
N GLU A 374 35.85 -37.32 -16.38
CA GLU A 374 35.06 -38.09 -15.41
C GLU A 374 33.84 -38.75 -16.06
N GLU A 375 33.29 -38.14 -17.11
CA GLU A 375 32.06 -38.56 -17.78
C GLU A 375 32.19 -39.86 -18.59
N PHE A 376 31.16 -40.72 -18.50
CA PHE A 376 30.96 -41.85 -19.40
C PHE A 376 30.21 -41.40 -20.67
N LEU A 377 30.97 -40.92 -21.65
CA LEU A 377 30.43 -40.56 -22.96
C LEU A 377 29.96 -41.80 -23.75
N TYR A 378 28.95 -41.62 -24.61
CA TYR A 378 28.49 -42.68 -25.50
C TYR A 378 29.59 -43.07 -26.51
N ASP A 379 30.17 -44.25 -26.34
CA ASP A 379 31.22 -44.79 -27.20
C ASP A 379 31.26 -46.33 -27.16
N ILE A 380 30.58 -46.93 -28.13
CA ILE A 380 30.53 -48.39 -28.34
C ILE A 380 31.92 -49.00 -28.56
N ASN A 381 32.85 -48.28 -29.18
CA ASN A 381 34.19 -48.82 -29.46
C ASN A 381 35.03 -48.89 -28.17
N THR A 382 34.99 -47.81 -27.37
CA THR A 382 35.68 -47.76 -26.08
C THR A 382 35.09 -48.76 -25.10
N ALA A 383 33.76 -48.89 -25.03
CA ALA A 383 33.10 -49.93 -24.23
C ALA A 383 33.52 -51.35 -24.63
N ASN A 384 33.55 -51.65 -25.94
CA ASN A 384 34.04 -52.95 -26.44
C ASN A 384 35.52 -53.19 -26.10
N ALA A 385 36.38 -52.18 -26.25
CA ALA A 385 37.79 -52.28 -25.92
C ALA A 385 38.00 -52.53 -24.42
N LEU A 386 37.25 -51.83 -23.56
CA LEU A 386 37.26 -51.98 -22.11
C LEU A 386 36.86 -53.41 -21.69
N LEU A 387 35.79 -53.96 -22.26
CA LEU A 387 35.36 -55.34 -22.00
C LEU A 387 36.39 -56.37 -22.48
N ASN A 388 36.96 -56.18 -23.68
CA ASN A 388 37.98 -57.07 -24.25
C ASN A 388 39.21 -57.21 -23.35
N VAL A 389 39.80 -56.09 -22.92
CA VAL A 389 41.02 -56.10 -22.09
C VAL A 389 40.76 -56.61 -20.68
N SER A 390 39.50 -56.55 -20.23
CA SER A 390 39.07 -56.95 -18.89
C SER A 390 38.55 -58.39 -18.82
N GLY A 391 38.75 -59.19 -19.88
CA GLY A 391 38.46 -60.62 -19.88
C GLY A 391 37.02 -61.01 -20.22
N TYR A 392 36.21 -60.08 -20.69
CA TYR A 392 34.85 -60.35 -21.15
C TYR A 392 34.87 -60.56 -22.66
N LEU A 393 34.82 -61.80 -23.14
CA LEU A 393 34.97 -62.15 -24.55
C LEU A 393 33.82 -63.03 -25.00
N ASP A 394 33.30 -62.79 -26.21
CA ASP A 394 32.38 -63.72 -26.88
C ASP A 394 33.21 -64.91 -27.39
N SER A 395 33.25 -65.96 -26.58
CA SER A 395 34.13 -67.11 -26.80
C SER A 395 33.51 -68.16 -27.72
N ASN A 396 32.19 -68.11 -27.91
CA ASN A 396 31.41 -69.07 -28.69
C ASN A 396 30.82 -68.47 -29.99
N LEU A 397 31.02 -67.16 -30.22
CA LEU A 397 30.56 -66.38 -31.36
C LEU A 397 29.03 -66.31 -31.48
N ASP A 398 28.31 -66.34 -30.35
CA ASP A 398 26.85 -66.21 -30.32
C ASP A 398 26.35 -64.77 -30.11
N GLY A 399 27.28 -63.81 -30.03
CA GLY A 399 26.99 -62.39 -29.87
C GLY A 399 26.90 -61.94 -28.42
N VAL A 400 27.01 -62.83 -27.43
CA VAL A 400 26.99 -62.50 -26.00
C VAL A 400 28.32 -62.86 -25.36
N ARG A 401 28.94 -61.90 -24.67
CA ARG A 401 30.24 -62.10 -24.02
C ARG A 401 30.11 -62.98 -22.79
N GLU A 402 31.17 -63.73 -22.50
CA GLU A 402 31.32 -64.51 -21.27
C GLU A 402 32.51 -64.05 -20.43
N CYS A 403 32.39 -64.26 -19.12
CA CYS A 403 33.48 -64.05 -18.18
C CYS A 403 34.56 -65.12 -18.37
N ASN A 404 35.82 -64.71 -18.57
CA ASN A 404 36.95 -65.63 -18.61
C ASN A 404 37.71 -65.65 -17.26
N ALA A 405 38.82 -66.40 -17.18
CA ALA A 405 39.60 -66.53 -15.95
C ALA A 405 40.29 -65.23 -15.47
N THR A 406 40.39 -64.20 -16.32
CA THR A 406 40.96 -62.89 -15.99
C THR A 406 39.90 -61.83 -15.67
N SER A 407 38.61 -62.11 -15.90
CA SER A 407 37.52 -61.22 -15.51
C SER A 407 37.53 -60.95 -14.01
N TYR A 408 37.37 -59.69 -13.60
CA TYR A 408 37.37 -59.35 -12.18
C TYR A 408 36.21 -60.02 -11.43
N ALA A 409 35.03 -60.17 -12.04
CA ALA A 409 33.93 -60.96 -11.47
C ALA A 409 34.32 -62.43 -11.13
N VAL A 410 35.18 -63.07 -11.94
CA VAL A 410 35.68 -64.43 -11.67
C VAL A 410 36.77 -64.41 -10.60
N LEU A 411 37.67 -63.43 -10.66
CA LEU A 411 38.75 -63.26 -9.67
C LEU A 411 38.22 -62.99 -8.25
N GLN A 412 37.11 -62.27 -8.13
CA GLN A 412 36.43 -62.03 -6.86
C GLN A 412 35.51 -63.19 -6.43
N GLY A 413 35.40 -64.25 -7.26
CA GLY A 413 34.53 -65.39 -7.00
C GLY A 413 33.04 -65.02 -7.00
N TYR A 414 32.63 -64.01 -7.76
CA TYR A 414 31.23 -63.64 -7.93
C TYR A 414 30.53 -64.63 -8.86
N VAL A 415 31.21 -65.04 -9.95
CA VAL A 415 30.68 -65.96 -10.96
C VAL A 415 31.77 -66.94 -11.44
N PRO A 416 31.41 -68.14 -11.96
CA PRO A 416 32.37 -69.04 -12.60
C PRO A 416 32.77 -68.57 -14.02
N VAL A 417 33.89 -69.11 -14.53
CA VAL A 417 34.29 -68.94 -15.95
C VAL A 417 33.19 -69.46 -16.89
N GLY A 418 32.91 -68.74 -17.96
CA GLY A 418 31.86 -69.04 -18.94
C GLY A 418 30.49 -68.46 -18.58
N THR A 419 30.37 -67.68 -17.50
CA THR A 419 29.13 -66.97 -17.18
C THR A 419 28.85 -65.92 -18.25
N ARG A 420 27.63 -65.93 -18.82
CA ARG A 420 27.20 -64.98 -19.84
C ARG A 420 26.87 -63.62 -19.23
N LEU A 421 27.15 -62.54 -19.96
CA LEU A 421 26.67 -61.20 -19.63
C LEU A 421 25.22 -61.03 -20.11
N SER A 422 24.29 -61.65 -19.38
CA SER A 422 22.86 -61.61 -19.64
C SER A 422 22.13 -61.10 -18.39
N TYR A 423 21.28 -60.08 -18.55
CA TYR A 423 20.61 -59.40 -17.46
C TYR A 423 19.12 -59.22 -17.73
N GLN A 424 18.33 -59.20 -16.65
CA GLN A 424 16.92 -58.83 -16.69
C GLN A 424 16.72 -57.39 -16.21
N MET A 425 15.96 -56.62 -16.99
CA MET A 425 15.45 -55.30 -16.66
C MET A 425 13.97 -55.38 -16.29
N LEU A 426 13.56 -54.62 -15.28
CA LEU A 426 12.14 -54.39 -15.01
C LEU A 426 11.79 -52.94 -15.37
N VAL A 427 10.59 -52.75 -15.91
CA VAL A 427 10.04 -51.43 -16.28
C VAL A 427 8.58 -51.33 -15.85
N ARG A 428 8.12 -50.10 -15.62
CA ARG A 428 6.77 -49.78 -15.15
C ARG A 428 5.78 -49.78 -16.31
N MET A 429 4.57 -50.29 -16.07
CA MET A 429 3.49 -50.21 -17.06
C MET A 429 2.81 -48.84 -17.08
N GLU A 430 2.95 -48.09 -15.99
CA GLU A 430 2.45 -46.73 -15.79
C GLU A 430 3.25 -45.70 -16.60
N HIS A 431 4.46 -46.07 -17.05
CA HIS A 431 5.34 -45.29 -17.92
C HIS A 431 5.64 -46.08 -19.21
N PRO A 432 4.71 -46.09 -20.19
CA PRO A 432 4.83 -46.90 -21.40
C PRO A 432 6.14 -46.70 -22.17
N GLU A 433 6.69 -45.49 -22.14
CA GLU A 433 7.96 -45.11 -22.74
C GLU A 433 9.15 -45.96 -22.24
N GLU A 434 9.10 -46.45 -20.99
CA GLU A 434 10.18 -47.27 -20.44
C GLU A 434 10.34 -48.61 -21.14
N ALA A 435 9.26 -49.20 -21.65
CA ALA A 435 9.33 -50.45 -22.41
C ALA A 435 10.08 -50.24 -23.74
N ASP A 436 9.84 -49.12 -24.39
CA ASP A 436 10.53 -48.73 -25.63
C ASP A 436 11.99 -48.37 -25.36
N ILE A 437 12.28 -47.67 -24.26
CA ILE A 437 13.64 -47.41 -23.80
C ILE A 437 14.37 -48.73 -23.48
N ALA A 438 13.75 -49.67 -22.77
CA ALA A 438 14.35 -50.96 -22.46
C ALA A 438 14.63 -51.78 -23.73
N GLN A 439 13.74 -51.72 -24.72
CA GLN A 439 13.96 -52.34 -26.02
C GLN A 439 15.11 -51.68 -26.79
N PHE A 440 15.23 -50.35 -26.71
CA PHE A 440 16.36 -49.59 -27.27
C PHE A 440 17.67 -49.96 -26.58
N LEU A 441 17.72 -49.95 -25.25
CA LEU A 441 18.88 -50.35 -24.45
C LEU A 441 19.30 -51.80 -24.75
N ALA A 442 18.35 -52.71 -24.96
CA ALA A 442 18.66 -54.09 -25.36
C ALA A 442 19.37 -54.15 -26.71
N SER A 443 19.01 -53.28 -27.65
CA SER A 443 19.70 -53.17 -28.94
C SER A 443 21.08 -52.53 -28.82
N GLU A 444 21.24 -51.51 -27.98
CA GLU A 444 22.51 -50.81 -27.78
C GLU A 444 23.52 -51.68 -27.03
N TRP A 445 23.11 -52.30 -25.93
CA TRP A 445 23.98 -53.15 -25.12
C TRP A 445 24.38 -54.44 -25.85
N ALA A 446 23.54 -54.93 -26.78
CA ALA A 446 23.93 -56.03 -27.67
C ALA A 446 25.14 -55.68 -28.56
N LYS A 447 25.35 -54.41 -28.94
CA LYS A 447 26.52 -53.97 -29.72
C LYS A 447 27.84 -54.11 -28.96
N ILE A 448 27.79 -54.18 -27.63
CA ILE A 448 28.95 -54.46 -26.77
C ILE A 448 28.94 -55.91 -26.26
N GLY A 449 28.03 -56.75 -26.74
CA GLY A 449 27.91 -58.16 -26.39
C GLY A 449 27.32 -58.40 -25.00
N ILE A 450 26.45 -57.50 -24.52
CA ILE A 450 25.65 -57.68 -23.31
C ILE A 450 24.21 -57.94 -23.73
N GLU A 451 23.64 -59.06 -23.27
CA GLU A 451 22.24 -59.40 -23.50
C GLU A 451 21.36 -58.76 -22.42
N LEU A 452 20.29 -58.09 -22.85
CA LEU A 452 19.28 -57.52 -21.97
C LEU A 452 17.90 -58.05 -22.36
N THR A 453 17.18 -58.57 -21.39
CA THR A 453 15.75 -58.89 -21.52
C THR A 453 14.97 -58.01 -20.56
N TYR A 454 13.74 -57.62 -20.89
CA TYR A 454 12.94 -56.79 -20.00
C TYR A 454 11.56 -57.38 -19.70
N THR A 455 10.96 -56.97 -18.59
CA THR A 455 9.60 -57.34 -18.19
C THR A 455 8.87 -56.10 -17.70
N VAL A 456 7.69 -55.86 -18.27
CA VAL A 456 6.77 -54.80 -17.86
C VAL A 456 5.96 -55.30 -16.66
N VAL A 457 5.93 -54.52 -15.57
CA VAL A 457 5.23 -54.83 -14.31
C VAL A 457 4.53 -53.58 -13.77
N ASP A 458 3.59 -53.74 -12.85
CA ASP A 458 3.02 -52.61 -12.11
C ASP A 458 4.03 -52.04 -11.08
N GLN A 459 3.90 -50.75 -10.76
CA GLN A 459 4.82 -50.04 -9.88
C GLN A 459 4.90 -50.64 -8.47
N ALA A 460 3.78 -51.12 -7.92
CA ALA A 460 3.75 -51.73 -6.58
C ALA A 460 4.53 -53.07 -6.55
N TRP A 461 4.38 -53.88 -7.60
CA TRP A 461 5.17 -55.10 -7.78
C TRP A 461 6.65 -54.77 -8.00
N LEU A 462 6.96 -53.77 -8.83
CA LEU A 462 8.34 -53.33 -9.05
C LEU A 462 9.01 -52.91 -7.75
N ALA A 463 8.34 -52.08 -6.93
CA ALA A 463 8.82 -51.67 -5.61
C ALA A 463 9.14 -52.88 -4.72
N THR A 464 8.25 -53.88 -4.71
CA THR A 464 8.45 -55.13 -3.94
C THR A 464 9.71 -55.87 -4.38
N VAL A 465 9.96 -55.96 -5.69
CA VAL A 465 11.14 -56.65 -6.25
C VAL A 465 12.42 -55.85 -6.03
N VAL A 466 12.36 -54.52 -6.19
CA VAL A 466 13.48 -53.60 -5.97
C VAL A 466 13.94 -53.64 -4.52
N TYR A 467 13.04 -53.44 -3.56
CA TYR A 467 13.40 -53.43 -2.14
C TYR A 467 13.69 -54.82 -1.55
N SER A 468 13.32 -55.91 -2.23
CA SER A 468 13.80 -57.27 -1.90
C SER A 468 15.15 -57.61 -2.56
N TYR A 469 15.60 -56.77 -3.49
CA TYR A 469 16.86 -56.86 -4.22
C TYR A 469 16.97 -58.15 -5.04
N THR A 470 15.89 -58.59 -5.69
CA THR A 470 15.84 -59.84 -6.48
C THR A 470 15.81 -59.62 -8.00
N TYR A 471 16.26 -58.45 -8.46
CA TYR A 471 16.39 -58.07 -9.89
C TYR A 471 17.88 -57.88 -10.27
N ASP A 472 18.19 -57.77 -11.57
CA ASP A 472 19.52 -57.35 -12.03
C ASP A 472 19.56 -55.85 -12.28
N THR A 473 18.68 -55.37 -13.15
CA THR A 473 18.50 -53.95 -13.46
C THR A 473 17.01 -53.57 -13.51
N ALA A 474 16.71 -52.28 -13.43
CA ALA A 474 15.37 -51.74 -13.65
C ALA A 474 15.47 -50.28 -14.14
N ILE A 475 14.45 -49.79 -14.83
CA ILE A 475 14.23 -48.34 -14.98
C ILE A 475 13.38 -47.91 -13.80
N TRP A 476 13.79 -46.80 -13.18
CA TRP A 476 13.16 -46.23 -11.98
C TRP A 476 13.57 -44.78 -11.86
N SER A 477 12.77 -44.03 -11.12
CA SER A 477 12.98 -42.61 -10.89
C SER A 477 13.17 -42.25 -9.43
N TRP A 478 13.77 -41.08 -9.24
CA TRP A 478 13.88 -40.43 -7.94
C TRP A 478 13.55 -38.95 -8.09
N SER A 479 12.74 -38.43 -7.19
CA SER A 479 12.70 -37.01 -6.85
C SER A 479 13.64 -36.72 -5.66
N MET A 480 13.90 -35.45 -5.41
CA MET A 480 14.63 -34.92 -4.26
C MET A 480 13.89 -33.73 -3.66
N ASP A 481 14.13 -33.47 -2.39
CA ASP A 481 13.90 -32.17 -1.78
C ASP A 481 15.08 -31.22 -2.09
N PRO A 482 14.93 -29.90 -1.84
CA PRO A 482 16.01 -28.94 -2.11
C PRO A 482 17.31 -29.21 -1.35
N ASP A 483 17.23 -29.79 -0.15
CA ASP A 483 18.42 -30.21 0.61
C ASP A 483 18.97 -31.54 0.06
N PRO A 484 20.29 -31.70 -0.12
CA PRO A 484 20.84 -32.92 -0.73
C PRO A 484 20.72 -34.18 0.16
N ASN A 485 20.34 -34.05 1.43
CA ASN A 485 20.36 -35.16 2.37
C ASN A 485 19.47 -36.32 1.93
N MET A 486 18.24 -36.08 1.47
CA MET A 486 17.31 -37.18 1.14
C MET A 486 17.89 -38.07 0.06
N ILE A 487 18.31 -37.47 -1.06
CA ILE A 487 18.81 -38.23 -2.20
C ILE A 487 20.14 -38.90 -1.92
N LEU A 488 21.05 -38.26 -1.16
CA LEU A 488 22.30 -38.88 -0.73
C LEU A 488 22.06 -40.03 0.28
N PHE A 489 21.06 -39.91 1.14
CA PHE A 489 20.69 -40.95 2.10
C PHE A 489 20.26 -42.24 1.41
N THR A 490 19.53 -42.17 0.28
CA THR A 490 19.15 -43.36 -0.53
C THR A 490 20.36 -44.21 -0.96
N GLN A 491 21.52 -43.57 -1.13
CA GLN A 491 22.78 -44.19 -1.52
C GLN A 491 23.67 -44.57 -0.33
N SER A 492 23.31 -44.16 0.89
CA SER A 492 24.03 -44.60 2.10
C SER A 492 23.59 -46.00 2.52
N LYS A 493 24.50 -46.77 3.11
CA LYS A 493 24.17 -48.04 3.78
C LYS A 493 23.15 -47.88 4.94
N ARG A 494 22.93 -46.65 5.41
CA ARG A 494 21.96 -46.31 6.47
C ARG A 494 20.52 -46.46 6.02
N SER A 495 20.25 -46.35 4.72
CA SER A 495 18.91 -46.53 4.12
C SER A 495 18.62 -47.97 3.71
N TRP A 496 19.52 -48.92 3.99
CA TRP A 496 19.27 -50.33 3.72
C TRP A 496 18.05 -50.85 4.49
N ASN A 497 17.19 -51.61 3.80
CA ASN A 497 15.87 -52.04 4.30
C ASN A 497 14.90 -50.87 4.58
N GLY A 498 15.13 -49.74 3.91
CA GLY A 498 14.22 -48.60 3.79
C GLY A 498 14.37 -48.06 2.38
N TRP A 499 14.85 -46.82 2.24
CA TRP A 499 14.95 -46.09 0.97
C TRP A 499 16.05 -46.55 -0.01
N SER A 500 16.92 -47.50 0.36
CA SER A 500 17.94 -48.00 -0.58
C SER A 500 17.35 -49.01 -1.56
N ASP A 501 17.32 -48.64 -2.84
CA ASP A 501 16.88 -49.45 -3.97
C ASP A 501 17.98 -50.37 -4.51
N THR A 502 19.24 -49.92 -4.57
CA THR A 502 20.36 -50.68 -5.16
C THR A 502 21.14 -51.51 -4.15
N ARG A 503 21.02 -51.23 -2.85
CA ARG A 503 21.92 -51.74 -1.79
C ARG A 503 23.39 -51.37 -2.01
N TYR A 504 23.62 -50.20 -2.60
CA TYR A 504 24.95 -49.63 -2.77
C TYR A 504 25.66 -49.39 -1.42
N SER A 505 26.99 -49.46 -1.42
CA SER A 505 27.83 -49.15 -0.27
C SER A 505 29.28 -48.95 -0.70
N ASN A 506 29.81 -47.76 -0.46
CA ASN A 506 31.22 -47.43 -0.61
C ASN A 506 31.71 -46.72 0.67
N PRO A 507 32.83 -47.16 1.30
CA PRO A 507 33.35 -46.52 2.51
C PRO A 507 33.67 -45.03 2.35
N SER A 508 34.15 -44.60 1.20
CA SER A 508 34.44 -43.19 0.91
C SER A 508 33.16 -42.37 0.73
N PHE A 509 32.13 -42.95 0.08
CA PHE A 509 30.80 -42.32 0.03
C PHE A 509 30.24 -42.14 1.45
N GLU A 510 30.35 -43.17 2.29
CA GLU A 510 29.87 -43.16 3.67
C GLU A 510 30.58 -42.13 4.56
N GLU A 511 31.88 -41.92 4.35
CA GLU A 511 32.65 -40.90 5.05
C GLU A 511 32.21 -39.50 4.64
N ASN A 512 32.07 -39.24 3.34
CA ASN A 512 31.63 -37.95 2.82
C ASN A 512 30.16 -37.66 3.18
N TYR A 513 29.27 -38.65 3.13
CA TYR A 513 27.89 -38.50 3.58
C TYR A 513 27.81 -38.11 5.07
N ASN A 514 28.64 -38.71 5.94
CA ASN A 514 28.69 -38.26 7.33
C ASN A 514 29.25 -36.84 7.48
N GLY A 515 30.18 -36.46 6.61
CA GLY A 515 30.69 -35.09 6.52
C GLY A 515 29.58 -34.11 6.13
N SER A 516 28.81 -34.40 5.08
CA SER A 516 27.72 -33.53 4.61
C SER A 516 26.59 -33.37 5.62
N VAL A 517 26.31 -34.40 6.41
CA VAL A 517 25.33 -34.33 7.51
C VAL A 517 25.81 -33.48 8.67
N ARG A 518 27.12 -33.48 8.99
CA ARG A 518 27.66 -32.79 10.18
C ARG A 518 28.12 -31.36 9.92
N GLU A 519 28.43 -31.02 8.68
CA GLU A 519 28.97 -29.72 8.31
C GLU A 519 27.84 -28.68 8.18
N THR A 520 27.78 -27.75 9.12
CA THR A 520 26.74 -26.70 9.17
C THR A 520 27.11 -25.47 8.34
N ASP A 521 28.38 -25.31 7.93
CA ASP A 521 28.76 -24.28 6.98
C ASP A 521 28.43 -24.75 5.55
N ALA A 522 27.48 -24.07 4.88
CA ALA A 522 26.98 -24.49 3.58
C ALA A 522 28.11 -24.62 2.53
N LEU A 523 29.06 -23.68 2.50
CA LEU A 523 30.16 -23.68 1.53
C LEU A 523 31.12 -24.86 1.76
N ALA A 524 31.46 -25.17 3.01
CA ALA A 524 32.26 -26.34 3.35
C ALA A 524 31.50 -27.65 3.05
N ARG A 525 30.17 -27.66 3.28
CA ARG A 525 29.31 -28.81 3.04
C ARG A 525 29.29 -29.24 1.58
N HIS A 526 29.33 -28.30 0.62
CA HIS A 526 29.41 -28.60 -0.82
C HIS A 526 30.52 -29.59 -1.18
N THR A 527 31.70 -29.46 -0.55
CA THR A 527 32.85 -30.35 -0.86
C THR A 527 32.52 -31.82 -0.57
N TYR A 528 31.75 -32.09 0.49
CA TYR A 528 31.32 -33.43 0.84
C TYR A 528 30.20 -33.94 -0.09
N VAL A 529 29.27 -33.06 -0.45
CA VAL A 529 28.14 -33.37 -1.36
C VAL A 529 28.66 -33.71 -2.76
N ASP A 530 29.55 -32.89 -3.32
CA ASP A 530 30.22 -33.12 -4.61
C ASP A 530 30.97 -34.45 -4.62
N SER A 531 31.71 -34.72 -3.55
CA SER A 531 32.44 -35.99 -3.39
C SER A 531 31.49 -37.19 -3.37
N CYS A 532 30.33 -37.08 -2.72
CA CYS A 532 29.32 -38.14 -2.75
C CYS A 532 28.81 -38.40 -4.17
N GLN A 533 28.49 -37.34 -4.91
CA GLN A 533 28.01 -37.42 -6.29
C GLN A 533 29.04 -38.02 -7.25
N SER A 534 30.28 -37.54 -7.18
CA SER A 534 31.40 -38.05 -7.99
C SER A 534 31.66 -39.54 -7.70
N ILE A 535 31.73 -39.94 -6.42
CA ILE A 535 31.94 -41.34 -6.03
C ILE A 535 30.80 -42.23 -6.53
N ASN A 536 29.54 -41.80 -6.36
CA ASN A 536 28.39 -42.56 -6.84
C ASN A 536 28.43 -42.71 -8.37
N TYR A 537 28.68 -41.63 -9.10
CA TYR A 537 28.79 -41.65 -10.56
C TYR A 537 29.86 -42.65 -11.03
N GLN A 538 31.07 -42.57 -10.45
CA GLN A 538 32.18 -43.45 -10.80
C GLN A 538 31.95 -44.92 -10.43
N ASP A 539 31.19 -45.19 -9.36
CA ASP A 539 30.79 -46.56 -9.02
C ASP A 539 29.62 -47.06 -9.89
N THR A 540 28.86 -46.17 -10.51
CA THR A 540 27.76 -46.44 -11.44
C THR A 540 26.71 -47.43 -10.88
N PRO A 541 26.20 -47.27 -9.64
CA PRO A 541 25.00 -48.01 -9.22
C PRO A 541 23.75 -47.54 -9.98
N TYR A 542 23.80 -46.32 -10.52
CA TYR A 542 22.85 -45.78 -11.47
C TYR A 542 23.51 -45.39 -12.79
N ILE A 543 22.76 -45.53 -13.87
CA ILE A 543 23.00 -44.85 -15.15
C ILE A 543 21.85 -43.87 -15.31
N ILE A 544 22.05 -42.64 -14.81
CA ILE A 544 21.07 -41.55 -14.90
C ILE A 544 21.10 -41.01 -16.32
N PHE A 545 19.97 -41.08 -17.02
CA PHE A 545 19.93 -40.73 -18.46
C PHE A 545 19.17 -39.43 -18.74
N ALA A 546 18.24 -39.01 -17.89
CA ALA A 546 17.52 -37.74 -18.06
C ALA A 546 17.10 -37.12 -16.71
N TYR A 547 17.19 -35.79 -16.63
CA TYR A 547 16.42 -34.96 -15.70
C TYR A 547 15.23 -34.42 -16.50
N LEU A 548 14.02 -34.84 -16.16
CA LEU A 548 12.85 -34.52 -16.99
C LEU A 548 12.27 -33.17 -16.61
N ASN A 549 11.78 -32.44 -17.61
CA ASN A 549 11.07 -31.18 -17.40
C ASN A 549 9.60 -31.44 -17.04
N HIS A 550 8.90 -30.35 -16.71
CA HIS A 550 7.46 -30.34 -16.56
C HIS A 550 6.71 -30.54 -17.88
N THR A 551 5.45 -30.88 -17.76
CA THR A 551 4.51 -30.99 -18.89
C THR A 551 3.13 -30.51 -18.44
N TYR A 552 3.09 -29.29 -17.89
CA TYR A 552 1.86 -28.67 -17.39
C TYR A 552 1.27 -27.72 -18.41
N ALA A 553 -0.05 -27.70 -18.54
CA ALA A 553 -0.75 -26.66 -19.26
C ALA A 553 -1.91 -26.13 -18.42
N TRP A 554 -2.15 -24.81 -18.44
CA TRP A 554 -3.19 -24.17 -17.67
C TRP A 554 -3.92 -23.08 -18.45
N ARG A 555 -5.13 -22.79 -18.01
CA ARG A 555 -5.97 -21.73 -18.54
C ARG A 555 -5.59 -20.39 -17.91
N THR A 556 -5.41 -19.38 -18.75
CA THR A 556 -5.14 -18.00 -18.32
C THR A 556 -6.42 -17.18 -18.16
N ASP A 557 -7.56 -17.69 -18.63
CA ASP A 557 -8.88 -17.03 -18.55
C ASP A 557 -9.73 -17.49 -17.36
N THR A 558 -9.29 -18.50 -16.59
CA THR A 558 -10.02 -18.98 -15.39
C THR A 558 -9.34 -18.65 -14.08
N PHE A 559 -8.01 -18.54 -14.08
CA PHE A 559 -7.22 -18.07 -12.95
C PHE A 559 -6.07 -17.19 -13.46
N SER A 560 -5.73 -16.16 -12.67
CA SER A 560 -4.52 -15.36 -12.80
C SER A 560 -3.60 -15.62 -11.59
N GLY A 561 -2.39 -15.05 -11.60
CA GLY A 561 -1.41 -15.30 -10.53
C GLY A 561 -0.52 -16.54 -10.72
N TRP A 562 -0.62 -17.23 -11.86
CA TRP A 562 0.25 -18.37 -12.20
C TRP A 562 1.74 -18.04 -12.10
N GLY A 563 2.12 -16.80 -12.44
CA GLY A 563 3.47 -16.21 -12.42
C GLY A 563 4.54 -17.01 -13.17
N ASP A 564 5.82 -16.74 -12.87
CA ASP A 564 6.95 -17.30 -13.62
C ASP A 564 7.52 -18.56 -12.94
N TRP A 565 7.23 -19.74 -13.49
CA TRP A 565 7.73 -21.01 -12.96
C TRP A 565 9.17 -21.31 -13.41
N ASP A 566 9.69 -20.66 -14.46
CA ASP A 566 11.08 -20.84 -14.91
C ASP A 566 12.06 -20.14 -13.97
N SER A 567 11.75 -18.90 -13.59
CA SER A 567 12.56 -18.15 -12.64
C SER A 567 12.38 -18.65 -11.20
N TYR A 568 11.21 -19.22 -10.89
CA TYR A 568 10.82 -19.63 -9.54
C TYR A 568 10.19 -21.04 -9.53
N PRO A 569 10.99 -22.10 -9.70
CA PRO A 569 10.47 -23.46 -9.88
C PRO A 569 9.70 -23.99 -8.65
N GLY A 570 9.93 -23.44 -7.46
CA GLY A 570 9.18 -23.74 -6.24
C GLY A 570 7.70 -23.32 -6.27
N ARG A 571 7.26 -22.58 -7.31
CA ARG A 571 5.85 -22.23 -7.55
C ARG A 571 5.07 -23.34 -8.26
N SER A 572 5.75 -24.34 -8.84
CA SER A 572 5.08 -25.40 -9.57
C SER A 572 4.32 -26.39 -8.67
N LEU A 573 3.33 -27.11 -9.21
CA LEU A 573 2.52 -28.09 -8.47
C LEU A 573 3.31 -29.31 -7.98
N THR A 574 4.54 -29.54 -8.46
CA THR A 574 5.42 -30.63 -8.01
C THR A 574 6.26 -30.23 -6.79
N ALA A 575 6.28 -28.95 -6.40
CA ALA A 575 6.83 -28.48 -5.13
C ALA A 575 5.86 -28.80 -3.98
N THR A 576 5.88 -30.07 -3.54
CA THR A 576 4.95 -30.65 -2.56
C THR A 576 5.40 -30.49 -1.09
N TRP A 577 6.31 -29.56 -0.79
CA TRP A 577 6.95 -29.45 0.53
C TRP A 577 6.28 -28.46 1.49
N SER A 578 4.96 -28.30 1.43
CA SER A 578 4.17 -27.31 2.20
C SER A 578 4.62 -25.83 1.99
N GLY A 579 3.68 -24.89 2.13
CA GLY A 579 4.00 -23.46 1.94
C GLY A 579 4.22 -23.01 0.49
N ASN A 580 3.80 -23.81 -0.50
CA ASN A 580 3.86 -23.46 -1.92
C ASN A 580 3.08 -22.15 -2.18
N PRO A 581 3.76 -21.08 -2.67
CA PRO A 581 3.18 -19.75 -2.79
C PRO A 581 2.07 -19.65 -3.85
N LEU A 582 2.06 -20.54 -4.85
CA LEU A 582 1.07 -20.54 -5.93
C LEU A 582 -0.37 -20.50 -5.38
N PHE A 583 -0.68 -21.32 -4.37
CA PHE A 583 -2.04 -21.42 -3.84
C PHE A 583 -2.52 -20.19 -3.06
N PHE A 584 -1.62 -19.28 -2.71
CA PHE A 584 -1.95 -18.01 -2.03
C PHE A 584 -2.00 -16.83 -3.00
N GLU A 585 -1.42 -16.97 -4.19
CA GLU A 585 -1.34 -15.94 -5.23
C GLU A 585 -2.34 -16.17 -6.38
N LEU A 586 -2.82 -17.40 -6.56
CA LEU A 586 -3.86 -17.70 -7.54
C LEU A 586 -5.17 -16.99 -7.18
N THR A 587 -5.63 -16.16 -8.10
CA THR A 587 -6.92 -15.46 -8.03
C THR A 587 -7.82 -15.95 -9.16
N PRO A 588 -9.08 -16.35 -8.89
CA PRO A 588 -10.03 -16.70 -9.94
C PRO A 588 -10.18 -15.53 -10.92
N SER A 589 -9.97 -15.80 -12.20
CA SER A 589 -10.39 -14.91 -13.28
C SER A 589 -11.90 -15.07 -13.38
N VAL A 590 -12.63 -14.20 -12.69
CA VAL A 590 -14.05 -14.01 -12.99
C VAL A 590 -14.12 -13.55 -14.45
N GLU A 591 -15.15 -13.92 -15.23
CA GLU A 591 -15.43 -13.15 -16.47
C GLU A 591 -15.43 -11.69 -16.05
N TYR A 592 -14.38 -10.96 -16.45
CA TYR A 592 -14.25 -9.55 -16.13
C TYR A 592 -15.26 -8.86 -17.03
N ASN A 593 -16.41 -8.56 -16.45
CA ASN A 593 -16.94 -7.24 -16.62
C ASN A 593 -16.11 -6.34 -15.71
N SER A 594 -15.21 -5.58 -16.31
CA SER A 594 -14.40 -4.57 -15.66
C SER A 594 -15.36 -3.47 -15.25
N PRO A 595 -15.36 -3.04 -13.96
CA PRO A 595 -16.12 -1.86 -13.60
C PRO A 595 -15.66 -0.68 -14.47
N PRO A 596 -16.54 0.26 -14.83
CA PRO A 596 -16.15 1.43 -15.59
C PRO A 596 -14.98 2.14 -14.91
N THR A 597 -13.91 2.41 -15.67
CA THR A 597 -12.69 3.06 -15.19
C THR A 597 -12.68 4.55 -15.55
N ASP A 598 -11.72 5.31 -15.02
CA ASP A 598 -11.59 6.76 -15.28
C ASP A 598 -12.87 7.57 -15.04
N VAL A 599 -13.65 7.12 -14.05
CA VAL A 599 -14.89 7.80 -13.66
C VAL A 599 -14.54 9.14 -13.03
N SER A 600 -14.91 10.22 -13.72
CA SER A 600 -14.72 11.58 -13.24
C SER A 600 -16.00 12.40 -13.38
N LEU A 601 -16.14 13.39 -12.51
CA LEU A 601 -17.24 14.33 -12.49
C LEU A 601 -16.68 15.72 -12.27
N ALA A 602 -16.87 16.60 -13.25
CA ALA A 602 -16.57 18.01 -13.14
C ALA A 602 -17.86 18.81 -13.00
N ALA A 603 -17.88 19.82 -12.13
CA ALA A 603 -18.96 20.80 -12.00
C ALA A 603 -18.42 22.18 -12.38
N ASP A 604 -19.13 22.90 -13.25
CA ASP A 604 -18.74 24.25 -13.68
C ASP A 604 -19.97 25.17 -13.79
N PRO A 605 -20.01 26.31 -13.07
CA PRO A 605 -19.11 26.72 -11.99
C PRO A 605 -19.43 25.99 -10.67
N VAL A 606 -18.41 25.79 -9.83
CA VAL A 606 -18.51 25.14 -8.52
C VAL A 606 -19.17 26.04 -7.45
N PHE A 607 -19.07 27.37 -7.61
CA PHE A 607 -19.72 28.37 -6.77
C PHE A 607 -20.84 29.05 -7.54
N ILE A 608 -22.07 28.93 -7.06
CA ILE A 608 -23.23 29.55 -7.69
C ILE A 608 -24.12 30.29 -6.70
N ALA A 609 -24.78 31.31 -7.22
CA ALA A 609 -25.92 31.91 -6.55
C ALA A 609 -27.09 30.92 -6.51
N LEU A 610 -27.87 30.95 -5.43
CA LEU A 610 -29.13 30.22 -5.32
C LEU A 610 -29.99 30.36 -6.59
N GLY A 611 -30.32 29.23 -7.23
CA GLY A 611 -31.13 29.17 -8.46
C GLY A 611 -30.38 29.38 -9.78
N ALA A 612 -29.05 29.61 -9.77
CA ALA A 612 -28.24 29.54 -10.98
C ALA A 612 -27.97 28.08 -11.38
N SER A 613 -27.62 27.87 -12.65
CA SER A 613 -27.36 26.55 -13.21
C SER A 613 -25.88 26.19 -13.09
N VAL A 614 -25.61 24.94 -12.74
CA VAL A 614 -24.29 24.30 -12.81
C VAL A 614 -24.33 23.25 -13.90
N ASP A 615 -23.31 23.23 -14.75
CA ASP A 615 -23.12 22.18 -15.74
C ASP A 615 -22.19 21.11 -15.16
N PHE A 616 -22.64 19.86 -15.17
CA PHE A 616 -21.88 18.70 -14.72
C PHE A 616 -21.45 17.87 -15.93
N THR A 617 -20.18 17.52 -16.00
CA THR A 617 -19.64 16.63 -17.04
C THR A 617 -19.14 15.34 -16.39
N GLY A 618 -19.82 14.24 -16.67
CA GLY A 618 -19.42 12.90 -16.25
C GLY A 618 -18.63 12.21 -17.36
N ARG A 619 -17.51 11.59 -17.01
CA ARG A 619 -16.69 10.78 -17.92
C ARG A 619 -16.49 9.39 -17.31
N ALA A 620 -16.44 8.37 -18.14
CA ALA A 620 -16.01 7.03 -17.76
C ALA A 620 -15.55 6.27 -18.99
N MET A 621 -14.69 5.28 -18.80
CA MET A 621 -14.28 4.33 -19.81
C MET A 621 -14.80 2.96 -19.46
N ASP A 622 -15.05 2.15 -20.48
CA ASP A 622 -15.31 0.74 -20.29
C ASP A 622 -14.38 -0.11 -21.17
N ALA A 623 -13.67 -1.04 -20.52
CA ALA A 623 -12.69 -1.91 -21.15
C ALA A 623 -13.37 -3.04 -21.95
N ASP A 624 -14.64 -3.31 -21.67
CA ASP A 624 -15.36 -4.47 -22.20
C ASP A 624 -16.35 -4.10 -23.33
N GLY A 625 -16.67 -2.81 -23.49
CA GLY A 625 -17.50 -2.25 -24.56
C GLY A 625 -19.00 -2.35 -24.32
N ASP A 626 -19.41 -2.42 -23.04
CA ASP A 626 -20.79 -2.41 -22.58
C ASP A 626 -21.40 -1.00 -22.60
N ASN A 627 -22.74 -0.93 -22.57
CA ASN A 627 -23.42 0.37 -22.46
C ASN A 627 -23.32 0.86 -21.02
N LEU A 628 -22.90 2.11 -20.84
CA LEU A 628 -22.77 2.72 -19.52
C LEU A 628 -24.00 3.56 -19.18
N THR A 629 -24.59 3.28 -18.02
CA THR A 629 -25.64 4.08 -17.40
C THR A 629 -25.03 5.02 -16.36
N PHE A 630 -24.96 6.29 -16.69
CA PHE A 630 -24.55 7.37 -15.80
C PHE A 630 -25.76 7.84 -15.00
N THR A 631 -25.70 7.78 -13.68
CA THR A 631 -26.73 8.28 -12.76
C THR A 631 -26.09 9.29 -11.83
N ILE A 632 -26.55 10.54 -11.82
CA ILE A 632 -26.09 11.59 -10.91
C ILE A 632 -27.19 11.92 -9.89
N ASP A 633 -26.86 11.87 -8.60
CA ASP A 633 -27.62 12.50 -7.52
C ASP A 633 -26.96 13.83 -7.23
N PHE A 634 -27.70 14.93 -7.35
CA PHE A 634 -27.14 16.27 -7.16
C PHE A 634 -26.95 16.62 -5.68
N GLY A 635 -27.27 15.72 -4.74
CA GLY A 635 -27.09 15.95 -3.30
C GLY A 635 -28.21 16.74 -2.63
N ASP A 636 -29.18 17.26 -3.41
CA ASP A 636 -30.41 17.91 -2.91
C ASP A 636 -31.64 16.97 -2.93
N GLY A 637 -31.40 15.67 -3.18
CA GLY A 637 -32.43 14.63 -3.30
C GLY A 637 -33.05 14.53 -4.69
N THR A 638 -32.52 15.26 -5.69
CA THR A 638 -32.87 15.08 -7.10
C THR A 638 -31.82 14.24 -7.83
N VAL A 639 -32.28 13.38 -8.74
CA VAL A 639 -31.44 12.41 -9.46
C VAL A 639 -31.76 12.45 -10.94
N SER A 640 -30.75 12.30 -11.80
CA SER A 640 -30.89 12.17 -13.25
C SER A 640 -30.03 11.02 -13.77
N SER A 641 -30.44 10.37 -14.87
CA SER A 641 -29.67 9.30 -15.50
C SER A 641 -29.64 9.41 -17.02
N VAL A 642 -28.52 9.03 -17.63
CA VAL A 642 -28.28 8.99 -19.09
C VAL A 642 -27.53 7.70 -19.43
N VAL A 643 -27.94 7.03 -20.52
CA VAL A 643 -27.22 5.85 -21.05
C VAL A 643 -26.37 6.30 -22.24
N SER A 644 -25.10 5.91 -22.23
CA SER A 644 -24.14 6.15 -23.30
C SER A 644 -23.69 4.81 -23.92
N ALA A 645 -23.60 4.78 -25.25
CA ALA A 645 -23.23 3.59 -26.01
C ALA A 645 -22.09 3.96 -26.97
N GLU A 646 -20.87 3.57 -26.61
CA GLU A 646 -19.66 3.81 -27.39
C GLU A 646 -18.89 2.50 -27.59
N ALA A 647 -17.80 2.51 -28.36
CA ALA A 647 -17.04 1.29 -28.65
C ALA A 647 -16.13 0.88 -27.46
N MET A 648 -15.71 -0.37 -27.42
CA MET A 648 -14.73 -0.86 -26.44
C MET A 648 -13.48 0.04 -26.35
N TYR A 649 -13.01 0.31 -25.13
CA TYR A 649 -11.88 1.22 -24.83
C TYR A 649 -12.08 2.68 -25.28
N SER A 650 -13.32 3.16 -25.38
CA SER A 650 -13.60 4.57 -25.65
C SER A 650 -14.15 5.29 -24.43
N GLU A 651 -13.85 6.59 -24.34
CA GLU A 651 -14.36 7.44 -23.28
C GLU A 651 -15.83 7.82 -23.56
N HIS A 652 -16.69 7.54 -22.59
CA HIS A 652 -18.07 7.99 -22.57
C HIS A 652 -18.15 9.33 -21.86
N VAL A 653 -18.59 10.38 -22.56
CA VAL A 653 -18.79 11.72 -21.99
C VAL A 653 -20.28 12.07 -21.98
N VAL A 654 -20.82 12.43 -20.81
CA VAL A 654 -22.21 12.86 -20.64
C VAL A 654 -22.28 14.19 -19.88
N SER A 655 -23.27 15.02 -20.20
CA SER A 655 -23.49 16.30 -19.52
C SER A 655 -24.86 16.33 -18.83
N PHE A 656 -24.89 16.88 -17.62
CA PHE A 656 -26.09 17.21 -16.87
C PHE A 656 -26.09 18.70 -16.54
N ALA A 657 -27.27 19.28 -16.30
CA ALA A 657 -27.39 20.66 -15.83
C ALA A 657 -28.38 20.68 -14.66
N HIS A 658 -28.04 21.37 -13.58
CA HIS A 658 -28.88 21.44 -12.39
C HIS A 658 -28.85 22.80 -11.71
N SER A 659 -29.93 23.15 -11.02
CA SER A 659 -30.05 24.38 -10.24
C SER A 659 -30.62 24.08 -8.87
N TYR A 660 -30.00 24.61 -7.82
CA TYR A 660 -30.33 24.29 -6.44
C TYR A 660 -31.35 25.27 -5.86
N ALA A 661 -32.28 24.75 -5.05
CA ALA A 661 -33.39 25.50 -4.47
C ALA A 661 -33.16 25.95 -3.01
N SER A 662 -32.07 25.51 -2.38
CA SER A 662 -31.63 25.94 -1.05
C SER A 662 -30.13 26.22 -1.05
N GLU A 663 -29.69 27.06 -0.13
CA GLU A 663 -28.27 27.32 0.12
C GLU A 663 -27.63 26.16 0.86
N GLY A 664 -26.33 26.01 0.68
CA GLY A 664 -25.51 24.98 1.30
C GLY A 664 -24.48 24.39 0.34
N THR A 665 -23.67 23.49 0.88
CA THR A 665 -22.79 22.62 0.10
C THR A 665 -23.57 21.37 -0.28
N PHE A 666 -23.56 21.03 -1.57
CA PHE A 666 -24.21 19.85 -2.12
C PHE A 666 -23.17 18.92 -2.71
N GLU A 667 -23.19 17.65 -2.29
CA GLU A 667 -22.34 16.61 -2.84
C GLU A 667 -23.05 15.95 -4.02
N ALA A 668 -22.73 16.39 -5.24
CA ALA A 668 -23.20 15.73 -6.44
C ALA A 668 -22.43 14.41 -6.62
N THR A 669 -23.10 13.27 -6.48
CA THR A 669 -22.50 11.94 -6.64
C THR A 669 -22.92 11.35 -7.98
N LEU A 670 -21.95 11.01 -8.81
CA LEU A 670 -22.16 10.26 -10.05
C LEU A 670 -21.88 8.78 -9.79
N TRP A 671 -22.81 7.91 -10.18
CA TRP A 671 -22.60 6.47 -10.33
C TRP A 671 -22.61 6.11 -11.81
N VAL A 672 -21.69 5.23 -12.21
CA VAL A 672 -21.67 4.65 -13.56
C VAL A 672 -21.83 3.14 -13.42
N ASP A 673 -22.81 2.58 -14.12
CA ASP A 673 -23.20 1.17 -14.06
C ASP A 673 -23.18 0.60 -15.50
N ASP A 674 -22.54 -0.55 -15.71
CA ASP A 674 -22.46 -1.24 -17.01
C ASP A 674 -23.61 -2.25 -17.25
N GLU A 675 -24.61 -2.27 -16.35
CA GLU A 675 -25.79 -3.15 -16.37
C GLU A 675 -25.49 -4.67 -16.36
N SER A 676 -24.27 -5.08 -16.04
CA SER A 676 -23.82 -6.50 -16.02
C SER A 676 -24.50 -7.38 -14.97
N GLY A 677 -25.09 -6.79 -13.93
CA GLY A 677 -25.78 -7.50 -12.85
C GLY A 677 -24.84 -8.15 -11.80
N ILE A 678 -23.55 -7.82 -11.81
CA ILE A 678 -22.56 -8.25 -10.81
C ILE A 678 -22.45 -7.19 -9.68
N PRO A 679 -22.57 -7.57 -8.39
CA PRO A 679 -22.41 -6.61 -7.29
C PRO A 679 -20.96 -6.09 -7.22
N GLY A 680 -20.74 -4.81 -7.55
CA GLY A 680 -19.42 -4.17 -7.49
C GLY A 680 -18.97 -3.45 -8.77
N ALA A 681 -19.77 -3.51 -9.83
CA ALA A 681 -19.51 -2.85 -11.12
C ALA A 681 -19.68 -1.31 -11.11
N ASN A 682 -20.02 -0.70 -9.97
CA ASN A 682 -20.36 0.72 -9.92
C ASN A 682 -19.24 1.52 -9.27
N VAL A 683 -18.63 2.43 -10.03
CA VAL A 683 -17.69 3.41 -9.50
C VAL A 683 -18.44 4.72 -9.28
N SER A 684 -18.16 5.37 -8.15
CA SER A 684 -18.74 6.68 -7.83
C SER A 684 -17.70 7.74 -7.59
N VAL A 685 -17.98 8.95 -8.06
CA VAL A 685 -17.17 10.14 -7.82
C VAL A 685 -18.09 11.26 -7.32
N VAL A 686 -17.56 12.14 -6.48
CA VAL A 686 -18.29 13.24 -5.86
C VAL A 686 -17.69 14.56 -6.31
N ALA A 687 -18.54 15.49 -6.71
CA ALA A 687 -18.19 16.90 -6.89
C ALA A 687 -19.01 17.73 -5.90
N GLU A 688 -18.36 18.58 -5.12
CA GLU A 688 -19.05 19.52 -4.25
C GLU A 688 -19.49 20.74 -5.06
N VAL A 689 -20.70 21.23 -4.79
CA VAL A 689 -21.20 22.50 -5.30
C VAL A 689 -21.62 23.37 -4.13
N TYR A 690 -21.12 24.60 -4.14
CA TYR A 690 -21.39 25.58 -3.10
C TYR A 690 -22.45 26.56 -3.60
N VAL A 691 -23.63 26.47 -3.00
CA VAL A 691 -24.77 27.33 -3.33
C VAL A 691 -24.93 28.33 -2.21
N ILE A 692 -24.65 29.59 -2.51
CA ILE A 692 -24.69 30.67 -1.51
C ILE A 692 -25.82 31.62 -1.92
N SER A 693 -26.53 32.21 -0.95
CA SER A 693 -27.42 33.33 -1.30
C SER A 693 -26.57 34.46 -1.84
N ALA A 694 -27.00 34.99 -2.99
CA ALA A 694 -26.79 36.40 -3.24
C ALA A 694 -27.70 37.17 -2.28
N GLY A 695 -27.29 37.31 -1.01
CA GLY A 695 -27.99 38.14 -0.05
C GLY A 695 -27.90 39.61 -0.43
N ASP A 696 -28.75 40.45 0.17
CA ASP A 696 -28.67 41.91 0.00
C ASP A 696 -27.48 42.53 0.76
N ARG A 697 -26.79 41.76 1.63
CA ARG A 697 -25.60 42.22 2.39
C ARG A 697 -24.35 42.34 1.52
N SER A 698 -23.44 43.23 1.93
CA SER A 698 -22.08 43.33 1.37
C SER A 698 -21.08 43.77 2.43
N LEU A 699 -19.84 43.29 2.33
CA LEU A 699 -18.71 43.69 3.16
C LEU A 699 -17.52 44.07 2.29
N SER A 700 -17.09 45.33 2.35
CA SER A 700 -15.86 45.79 1.70
C SER A 700 -14.82 46.13 2.75
N SER A 701 -13.69 45.42 2.74
CA SER A 701 -12.58 45.62 3.68
C SER A 701 -11.31 46.03 2.96
N SER A 702 -10.54 46.94 3.53
CA SER A 702 -9.32 47.49 2.93
C SER A 702 -8.21 47.66 3.96
N TRP A 703 -7.08 47.01 3.71
CA TRP A 703 -5.84 47.14 4.47
C TRP A 703 -4.86 48.05 3.73
N TYR A 704 -4.41 49.12 4.37
CA TYR A 704 -3.59 50.15 3.73
C TYR A 704 -2.69 50.89 4.74
N ASP A 705 -1.92 51.86 4.25
CA ASP A 705 -1.09 52.75 5.09
C ASP A 705 -0.08 52.01 6.00
N LEU A 706 0.46 50.87 5.54
CA LEU A 706 1.57 50.19 6.20
C LEU A 706 2.72 51.19 6.48
N PHE A 707 3.20 51.23 7.73
CA PHE A 707 4.16 52.21 8.28
C PHE A 707 3.67 53.64 8.45
N ASN A 708 2.49 54.00 7.92
CA ASN A 708 1.94 55.36 7.93
C ASN A 708 0.91 55.58 9.05
N VAL A 709 0.86 54.67 10.03
CA VAL A 709 0.08 54.81 11.26
C VAL A 709 0.85 55.67 12.26
N THR A 710 0.20 56.69 12.83
CA THR A 710 0.88 57.65 13.71
C THR A 710 1.31 57.02 15.03
N THR A 711 2.55 57.26 15.46
CA THR A 711 3.02 56.86 16.80
C THR A 711 2.63 57.89 17.86
N GLY A 712 1.92 57.45 18.89
CA GLY A 712 1.60 58.26 20.07
C GLY A 712 2.60 58.10 21.21
N GLU A 713 2.50 58.98 22.21
CA GLU A 713 3.38 58.93 23.40
C GLU A 713 3.11 57.74 24.32
N TRP A 714 1.94 57.10 24.20
CA TRP A 714 1.58 55.89 24.94
C TRP A 714 2.48 54.70 24.59
N TRP A 715 2.99 54.59 23.37
CA TRP A 715 4.03 53.60 23.01
C TRP A 715 5.29 53.75 23.85
N GLY A 716 5.73 55.00 24.07
CA GLY A 716 6.86 55.30 24.95
C GLY A 716 6.57 54.94 26.42
N LEU A 717 5.32 55.08 26.87
CA LEU A 717 4.88 54.65 28.20
C LEU A 717 4.95 53.14 28.35
N ARG A 718 4.40 52.37 27.39
CA ARG A 718 4.45 50.90 27.34
C ARG A 718 5.89 50.39 27.47
N TRP A 719 6.82 50.97 26.71
CA TRP A 719 8.24 50.66 26.84
C TRP A 719 8.82 51.04 28.22
N SER A 720 8.57 52.27 28.68
CA SER A 720 9.19 52.77 29.92
C SER A 720 8.76 52.02 31.18
N ILE A 721 7.57 51.42 31.16
CA ILE A 721 6.95 50.73 32.31
C ILE A 721 7.18 49.23 32.22
N TYR A 722 6.90 48.63 31.06
CA TYR A 722 6.91 47.17 30.90
C TYR A 722 8.16 46.65 30.18
N GLY A 723 8.87 47.50 29.43
CA GLY A 723 10.04 47.07 28.65
C GLY A 723 9.67 46.12 27.51
N LEU A 724 8.48 46.27 26.94
CA LEU A 724 7.97 45.37 25.88
C LEU A 724 8.08 46.00 24.50
N ASP A 725 7.40 47.12 24.21
CA ASP A 725 7.32 47.70 22.86
C ASP A 725 8.22 48.94 22.67
N GLU A 726 9.49 48.73 22.32
CA GLU A 726 10.47 49.80 22.06
C GLU A 726 10.18 50.49 20.70
N PRO A 727 9.88 51.79 20.66
CA PRO A 727 9.79 52.52 19.40
C PRO A 727 11.18 52.65 18.76
N VAL A 728 11.39 52.03 17.60
CA VAL A 728 12.68 52.06 16.88
C VAL A 728 12.84 53.38 16.13
N THR A 729 11.73 53.87 15.58
CA THR A 729 11.67 55.12 14.84
C THR A 729 10.63 56.06 15.45
N SER A 730 10.92 57.36 15.40
CA SER A 730 10.00 58.42 15.82
C SER A 730 9.40 59.19 14.64
N SER A 731 9.59 58.68 13.42
CA SER A 731 9.11 59.24 12.16
C SER A 731 9.00 58.13 11.12
N TYR A 732 8.13 58.30 10.12
CA TYR A 732 7.90 57.33 9.04
C TYR A 732 9.22 56.75 8.44
N PRO A 733 9.34 55.42 8.23
CA PRO A 733 8.37 54.39 8.61
C PRO A 733 8.33 54.18 10.14
N TYR A 734 7.15 54.11 10.72
CA TYR A 734 6.99 53.82 12.15
C TYR A 734 7.18 52.33 12.41
N ILE A 735 8.22 51.98 13.18
CA ILE A 735 8.59 50.59 13.45
C ILE A 735 8.72 50.42 14.95
N ILE A 736 8.06 49.40 15.48
CA ILE A 736 8.10 49.03 16.88
C ILE A 736 8.86 47.72 17.01
N LYS A 737 9.66 47.65 18.07
CA LYS A 737 10.49 46.51 18.41
C LYS A 737 10.00 45.95 19.74
N ARG A 738 9.35 44.80 19.68
CA ARG A 738 8.92 44.05 20.86
C ARG A 738 10.09 43.23 21.38
N HIS A 739 10.55 43.50 22.60
CA HIS A 739 11.65 42.75 23.22
C HIS A 739 11.16 41.37 23.62
N GLY A 740 11.79 40.33 23.05
CA GLY A 740 11.48 38.95 23.39
C GLY A 740 12.25 38.46 24.62
N SER A 741 11.78 37.33 25.16
CA SER A 741 12.56 36.51 26.09
C SER A 741 13.22 35.38 25.29
N PRO A 742 14.54 35.12 25.41
CA PRO A 742 15.49 35.80 26.30
C PRO A 742 15.97 37.12 25.71
N VAL A 743 16.41 38.02 26.61
CA VAL A 743 16.85 39.40 26.30
C VAL A 743 17.80 39.45 25.10
N GLY A 744 17.41 40.24 24.09
CA GLY A 744 18.18 40.49 22.87
C GLY A 744 17.63 39.85 21.60
N ASN A 745 16.49 39.16 21.65
CA ASN A 745 15.84 38.53 20.52
C ASN A 745 14.47 39.19 20.30
N ASP A 746 14.39 40.11 19.34
CA ASP A 746 13.32 41.11 19.29
C ASP A 746 12.49 41.00 18.00
N VAL A 747 11.15 41.09 18.11
CA VAL A 747 10.23 41.09 16.96
C VAL A 747 10.04 42.52 16.48
N TYR A 748 10.21 42.75 15.18
CA TYR A 748 9.95 44.05 14.56
C TYR A 748 8.61 44.00 13.86
N TYR A 749 7.72 44.92 14.21
CA TYR A 749 6.40 45.02 13.61
C TYR A 749 6.03 46.46 13.31
N SER A 750 5.01 46.62 12.50
CA SER A 750 4.41 47.89 12.11
C SER A 750 2.89 47.74 12.09
N SER A 751 2.20 48.86 12.22
CA SER A 751 0.74 48.90 12.15
C SER A 751 0.26 49.19 10.72
N MET A 752 -0.93 48.71 10.40
CA MET A 752 -1.65 48.99 9.16
C MET A 752 -3.02 49.59 9.49
N ARG A 753 -3.61 50.36 8.56
CA ARG A 753 -5.00 50.77 8.66
C ARG A 753 -5.92 49.69 8.11
N LEU A 754 -7.03 49.48 8.80
CA LEU A 754 -8.18 48.69 8.35
C LEU A 754 -9.39 49.60 8.26
N ASP A 755 -9.95 49.70 7.05
CA ASP A 755 -11.30 50.20 6.82
C ASP A 755 -12.20 49.02 6.49
N ALA A 756 -13.40 48.93 7.09
CA ALA A 756 -14.41 47.99 6.67
C ALA A 756 -15.80 48.62 6.64
N GLU A 757 -16.54 48.35 5.57
CA GLU A 757 -17.91 48.81 5.37
C GLU A 757 -18.81 47.59 5.15
N GLY A 758 -19.68 47.32 6.13
CA GLY A 758 -20.74 46.33 6.05
C GLY A 758 -22.08 47.00 5.79
N LEU A 759 -22.83 46.53 4.80
CA LEU A 759 -24.19 46.99 4.48
C LEU A 759 -25.18 45.86 4.69
N GLU A 760 -26.34 46.19 5.26
CA GLU A 760 -27.43 45.25 5.53
C GLU A 760 -27.00 43.99 6.33
N MET A 761 -26.09 44.17 7.28
CA MET A 761 -25.55 43.11 8.14
C MET A 761 -26.63 42.55 9.07
N SER A 762 -27.28 41.46 8.67
CA SER A 762 -28.43 40.88 9.35
C SER A 762 -28.12 40.28 10.73
N GLU A 763 -26.88 39.89 10.94
CA GLU A 763 -26.32 39.36 12.19
C GLU A 763 -26.34 40.39 13.33
N ILE A 764 -26.33 41.69 13.01
CA ILE A 764 -26.43 42.78 13.97
C ILE A 764 -27.80 43.44 13.82
N ASN A 765 -28.68 43.29 14.81
CA ASN A 765 -30.05 43.81 14.72
C ASN A 765 -30.69 44.10 16.09
N MET A 766 -31.64 45.03 16.14
CA MET A 766 -32.33 45.41 17.39
C MET A 766 -33.39 44.40 17.85
N ASP A 767 -33.83 43.46 17.02
CA ASP A 767 -34.86 42.48 17.38
C ASP A 767 -34.31 41.33 18.25
N SER A 768 -33.08 40.91 18.02
CA SER A 768 -32.51 39.71 18.63
C SER A 768 -31.05 39.83 19.06
N SER A 769 -30.21 40.55 18.31
CA SER A 769 -28.74 40.56 18.50
C SER A 769 -28.13 41.95 18.26
N PRO A 770 -28.31 42.91 19.18
CA PRO A 770 -27.80 44.27 19.00
C PRO A 770 -26.34 44.45 19.43
N GLU A 771 -25.52 43.40 19.34
CA GLU A 771 -24.10 43.22 19.72
C GLU A 771 -23.45 44.32 20.58
N PHE A 772 -23.37 45.55 20.07
CA PHE A 772 -22.82 46.74 20.71
C PHE A 772 -23.69 47.39 21.81
N LEU A 773 -24.93 46.96 22.03
CA LEU A 773 -25.88 47.60 22.96
C LEU A 773 -26.57 46.58 23.88
N PRO A 774 -26.87 46.93 25.14
CA PRO A 774 -27.59 46.04 26.04
C PRO A 774 -29.08 45.97 25.69
N LEU A 775 -29.72 44.86 26.08
CA LEU A 775 -31.17 44.66 26.04
C LEU A 775 -31.77 44.58 27.45
N LEU A 776 -31.70 45.67 28.20
CA LEU A 776 -32.19 45.72 29.59
C LEU A 776 -33.73 45.63 29.68
N GLY A 777 -34.43 46.03 28.62
CA GLY A 777 -35.88 46.00 28.54
C GLY A 777 -36.46 44.67 28.08
N SER A 778 -37.77 44.51 28.27
CA SER A 778 -38.53 43.36 27.73
C SER A 778 -38.99 43.54 26.28
N GLU A 779 -38.88 44.77 25.75
CA GLU A 779 -39.23 45.11 24.37
C GLU A 779 -38.06 44.83 23.42
N ARG A 780 -38.34 44.65 22.13
CA ARG A 780 -37.35 44.41 21.06
C ARG A 780 -37.61 45.31 19.85
N GLY A 781 -36.59 45.51 19.02
CA GLY A 781 -36.64 46.29 17.78
C GLY A 781 -36.37 47.78 17.97
N GLY A 782 -36.67 48.55 16.91
CA GLY A 782 -36.34 49.98 16.80
C GLY A 782 -35.06 50.24 16.02
N ASN A 783 -34.68 51.51 15.91
CA ASN A 783 -33.47 51.95 15.22
C ASN A 783 -32.50 52.63 16.20
N ALA A 784 -31.24 52.23 16.13
CA ALA A 784 -30.13 52.82 16.87
C ALA A 784 -29.05 53.33 15.90
N SER A 785 -28.38 54.42 16.25
CA SER A 785 -27.20 54.90 15.53
C SER A 785 -26.06 55.15 16.49
N ILE A 786 -24.92 54.53 16.24
CA ILE A 786 -23.70 54.58 17.04
C ILE A 786 -22.68 55.43 16.31
N ASP A 787 -22.02 56.34 17.02
CA ASP A 787 -20.84 57.08 16.57
C ASP A 787 -19.84 57.09 17.72
N TRP A 788 -18.90 56.15 17.69
CA TRP A 788 -17.92 55.90 18.74
C TRP A 788 -16.50 56.10 18.22
N TYR A 789 -15.67 56.63 19.10
CA TYR A 789 -14.24 56.82 18.89
C TYR A 789 -13.48 56.27 20.10
N LEU A 790 -12.55 55.35 19.84
CA LEU A 790 -11.69 54.72 20.84
C LEU A 790 -10.23 55.05 20.53
N GLN A 791 -9.48 55.50 21.54
CA GLN A 791 -8.05 55.75 21.42
C GLN A 791 -7.32 55.53 22.75
N TYR A 792 -6.04 55.15 22.68
CA TYR A 792 -5.18 55.09 23.86
C TYR A 792 -4.97 56.48 24.48
N LEU A 793 -4.97 56.56 25.81
CA LEU A 793 -4.84 57.83 26.52
C LEU A 793 -3.44 58.42 26.33
N THR A 794 -3.40 59.66 25.83
CA THR A 794 -2.23 60.52 25.99
C THR A 794 -2.14 61.06 27.41
N SER A 795 -0.95 61.52 27.80
CA SER A 795 -0.73 62.29 29.03
C SER A 795 -1.53 63.58 29.05
N VAL A 796 -1.80 64.17 27.88
CA VAL A 796 -2.68 65.35 27.73
C VAL A 796 -4.13 64.98 28.02
N ASP A 797 -4.60 63.82 27.53
CA ASP A 797 -5.96 63.34 27.73
C ASP A 797 -6.22 62.96 29.19
N ALA A 798 -5.27 62.25 29.81
CA ALA A 798 -5.36 61.83 31.20
C ALA A 798 -5.51 62.99 32.20
N ALA A 799 -5.01 64.18 31.84
CA ALA A 799 -5.18 65.38 32.67
C ALA A 799 -6.65 65.83 32.80
N ARG A 800 -7.55 65.35 31.93
CA ARG A 800 -8.99 65.60 31.99
C ARG A 800 -9.71 64.76 33.07
N TYR A 801 -9.09 63.67 33.51
CA TYR A 801 -9.70 62.68 34.40
C TYR A 801 -9.17 62.77 35.84
N PRO A 802 -9.87 62.15 36.83
CA PRO A 802 -9.43 62.14 38.22
C PRO A 802 -8.02 61.56 38.41
N LEU A 803 -7.37 61.91 39.52
CA LEU A 803 -5.98 61.53 39.81
C LEU A 803 -5.72 60.02 39.70
N VAL A 804 -6.73 59.18 39.99
CA VAL A 804 -6.61 57.71 39.87
C VAL A 804 -6.27 57.28 38.44
N ILE A 805 -6.83 57.93 37.41
CA ILE A 805 -6.50 57.62 36.01
C ILE A 805 -5.07 58.03 35.71
N GLN A 806 -4.67 59.23 36.12
CA GLN A 806 -3.31 59.74 35.92
C GLN A 806 -2.23 58.87 36.60
N THR A 807 -2.54 58.28 37.75
CA THR A 807 -1.60 57.39 38.47
C THR A 807 -1.53 55.98 37.93
N ASN A 808 -2.54 55.54 37.19
CA ASN A 808 -2.60 54.22 36.57
C ASN A 808 -2.25 54.27 35.07
N MET A 809 -1.86 55.42 34.53
CA MET A 809 -1.38 55.54 33.16
C MET A 809 -0.16 54.66 32.93
N ASP A 810 -0.31 53.70 32.04
CA ASP A 810 0.72 52.73 31.70
C ASP A 810 0.94 52.53 30.19
N GLY A 811 0.16 53.27 29.39
CA GLY A 811 0.15 53.16 27.93
C GLY A 811 -0.90 52.18 27.38
N TRP A 812 -1.66 51.49 28.24
CA TRP A 812 -2.72 50.54 27.84
C TRP A 812 -4.14 51.03 28.18
N LEU A 813 -4.27 52.17 28.85
CA LEU A 813 -5.59 52.76 29.08
C LEU A 813 -6.17 53.32 27.79
N ASN A 814 -7.42 52.96 27.49
CA ASN A 814 -8.20 53.48 26.38
C ASN A 814 -9.30 54.41 26.86
N VAL A 815 -9.64 55.40 26.04
CA VAL A 815 -10.81 56.24 26.19
C VAL A 815 -11.78 55.95 25.06
N LEU A 816 -13.00 55.56 25.41
CA LEU A 816 -14.14 55.47 24.50
C LEU A 816 -14.99 56.73 24.67
N ASN A 817 -15.11 57.51 23.60
CA ASN A 817 -15.99 58.67 23.52
C ASN A 817 -16.95 58.53 22.35
N GLY A 818 -18.19 59.02 22.52
CA GLY A 818 -19.12 59.09 21.41
C GLY A 818 -20.57 59.14 21.83
N THR A 819 -21.46 58.87 20.88
CA THR A 819 -22.90 58.92 21.10
C THR A 819 -23.63 57.71 20.56
N VAL A 820 -24.74 57.36 21.21
CA VAL A 820 -25.74 56.42 20.68
C VAL A 820 -27.08 57.13 20.63
N THR A 821 -27.67 57.21 19.44
CA THR A 821 -29.02 57.75 19.23
C THR A 821 -30.01 56.61 19.09
N LEU A 822 -31.02 56.57 19.95
CA LEU A 822 -32.07 55.55 19.98
C LEU A 822 -33.41 56.17 19.58
N ASP A 823 -34.15 55.55 18.67
CA ASP A 823 -35.55 55.89 18.47
C ASP A 823 -36.43 55.44 19.66
N ARG A 824 -37.72 55.80 19.64
CA ARG A 824 -38.65 55.45 20.73
C ARG A 824 -38.66 53.94 21.04
N GLN A 825 -38.62 53.07 20.04
CA GLN A 825 -38.70 51.62 20.28
C GLN A 825 -37.36 51.09 20.82
N ALA A 826 -36.24 51.54 20.25
CA ALA A 826 -34.90 51.17 20.69
C ALA A 826 -34.63 51.65 22.12
N ALA A 827 -35.12 52.83 22.52
CA ALA A 827 -35.00 53.34 23.88
C ALA A 827 -35.68 52.42 24.92
N LYS A 828 -36.85 51.85 24.59
CA LYS A 828 -37.51 50.86 25.47
C LYS A 828 -36.71 49.57 25.59
N ALA A 829 -36.11 49.11 24.49
CA ALA A 829 -35.31 47.88 24.45
C ALA A 829 -34.01 48.03 25.26
N VAL A 830 -33.27 49.13 25.03
CA VAL A 830 -31.94 49.36 25.62
C VAL A 830 -32.01 49.83 27.07
N MET A 831 -33.00 50.67 27.41
CA MET A 831 -33.03 51.37 28.70
C MET A 831 -34.15 50.89 29.64
N ASN A 832 -34.88 49.84 29.28
CA ASN A 832 -35.98 49.27 30.07
C ASN A 832 -37.05 50.29 30.49
N MET A 833 -37.50 51.11 29.53
CA MET A 833 -38.53 52.14 29.76
C MET A 833 -39.83 51.81 29.01
N ASN A 834 -40.95 52.40 29.43
CA ASN A 834 -42.22 52.36 28.69
C ASN A 834 -42.53 53.70 27.99
N ASP A 835 -43.61 53.77 27.20
CA ASP A 835 -43.97 54.98 26.45
C ASP A 835 -44.22 56.22 27.36
N ALA A 836 -44.80 56.02 28.54
CA ALA A 836 -45.07 57.12 29.46
C ALA A 836 -43.78 57.66 30.09
N ASP A 837 -42.80 56.80 30.31
CA ASP A 837 -41.46 57.18 30.80
C ASP A 837 -40.72 58.01 29.74
N LEU A 838 -40.84 57.67 28.46
CA LEU A 838 -40.22 58.43 27.38
C LEU A 838 -40.88 59.80 27.16
N ASP A 839 -42.20 59.89 27.37
CA ASP A 839 -42.93 61.16 27.28
C ASP A 839 -42.49 62.16 28.37
N ASP A 840 -42.06 61.68 29.54
CA ASP A 840 -41.45 62.49 30.63
C ASP A 840 -40.00 62.04 30.93
N PHE A 841 -39.18 61.97 29.88
CA PHE A 841 -37.82 61.43 29.95
C PHE A 841 -36.94 62.13 31.01
N SER A 842 -37.06 63.45 31.17
CA SER A 842 -36.24 64.17 32.15
C SER A 842 -36.54 63.74 33.60
N ALA A 843 -37.81 63.46 33.93
CA ALA A 843 -38.17 62.94 35.25
C ALA A 843 -37.71 61.49 35.43
N TRP A 844 -37.86 60.67 34.39
CA TRP A 844 -37.39 59.29 34.40
C TRP A 844 -35.86 59.21 34.55
N TRP A 845 -35.10 59.99 33.79
CA TRP A 845 -33.63 60.02 33.87
C TRP A 845 -33.15 60.50 35.25
N ALA A 846 -33.80 61.50 35.84
CA ALA A 846 -33.48 61.95 37.19
C ALA A 846 -33.72 60.87 38.26
N ALA A 847 -34.67 59.96 38.04
CA ALA A 847 -35.01 58.87 38.96
C ALA A 847 -34.18 57.59 38.72
N ASN A 848 -33.89 57.26 37.46
CA ASN A 848 -33.36 55.96 37.05
C ASN A 848 -31.99 56.03 36.37
N GLY A 849 -31.48 57.22 36.02
CA GLY A 849 -30.23 57.37 35.27
C GLY A 849 -29.03 56.71 35.96
N LEU A 850 -28.89 56.86 37.29
CA LEU A 850 -27.83 56.17 38.04
C LEU A 850 -27.96 54.63 37.99
N THR A 851 -29.19 54.12 38.06
CA THR A 851 -29.46 52.68 37.94
C THR A 851 -29.12 52.20 36.55
N PHE A 852 -29.56 52.91 35.50
CA PHE A 852 -29.24 52.58 34.11
C PHE A 852 -27.73 52.56 33.87
N VAL A 853 -26.99 53.57 34.34
CA VAL A 853 -25.52 53.58 34.21
C VAL A 853 -24.90 52.37 34.91
N THR A 854 -25.40 51.99 36.08
CA THR A 854 -24.92 50.79 36.79
C THR A 854 -25.22 49.53 36.01
N GLU A 855 -26.44 49.35 35.52
CA GLU A 855 -26.85 48.19 34.70
C GLU A 855 -26.08 48.10 33.38
N TYR A 856 -25.77 49.25 32.76
CA TYR A 856 -24.94 49.31 31.56
C TYR A 856 -23.49 48.88 31.85
N MET A 857 -22.92 49.34 32.96
CA MET A 857 -21.56 48.93 33.36
C MET A 857 -21.51 47.46 33.78
N ASP A 858 -22.54 46.96 34.47
CA ASP A 858 -22.68 45.54 34.81
C ASP A 858 -22.79 44.70 33.53
N TRP A 859 -23.51 45.18 32.52
CA TRP A 859 -23.57 44.54 31.20
C TRP A 859 -22.21 44.54 30.50
N LEU A 860 -21.50 45.67 30.42
CA LEU A 860 -20.15 45.70 29.85
C LEU A 860 -19.19 44.75 30.57
N ASN A 861 -19.26 44.71 31.91
CA ASN A 861 -18.45 43.79 32.71
C ASN A 861 -18.84 42.32 32.46
N TYR A 862 -20.12 42.02 32.30
CA TYR A 862 -20.58 40.68 31.92
C TYR A 862 -20.09 40.29 30.53
N GLU A 863 -20.29 41.17 29.53
CA GLU A 863 -19.84 40.93 28.16
C GLU A 863 -18.34 40.66 28.13
N GLY A 864 -17.54 41.54 28.73
CA GLY A 864 -16.09 41.38 28.76
C GLY A 864 -15.62 40.23 29.64
N ASN A 865 -15.94 40.21 30.93
CA ASN A 865 -15.29 39.31 31.89
C ASN A 865 -16.00 37.98 32.13
N GLU A 866 -17.22 37.79 31.62
CA GLU A 866 -17.99 36.55 31.82
C GLU A 866 -18.38 35.87 30.50
N ARG A 867 -18.95 36.59 29.53
CA ARG A 867 -19.42 36.02 28.26
C ARG A 867 -18.28 35.77 27.29
N LEU A 868 -17.53 36.82 26.98
CA LEU A 868 -16.41 36.79 26.03
C LEU A 868 -15.09 36.50 26.72
N ASP A 869 -15.04 36.65 28.05
CA ASP A 869 -13.89 36.35 28.88
C ASP A 869 -12.61 37.01 28.36
N ILE A 870 -12.68 38.30 28.03
CA ILE A 870 -11.58 39.09 27.50
C ILE A 870 -10.54 39.31 28.61
N TYR A 871 -9.78 38.28 28.91
CA TYR A 871 -8.46 38.43 29.49
C TYR A 871 -7.59 38.99 28.39
N ASN A 872 -7.34 40.29 28.48
CA ASN A 872 -6.67 41.01 27.42
C ASN A 872 -5.35 40.31 27.04
N MET A 873 -4.87 40.57 25.82
CA MET A 873 -3.57 40.06 25.34
C MET A 873 -2.34 40.66 26.10
N TYR A 874 -2.60 41.29 27.26
CA TYR A 874 -1.64 41.84 28.21
C TYR A 874 -1.90 41.41 29.67
N GLU A 875 -2.57 40.26 29.87
CA GLU A 875 -2.70 39.52 31.14
C GLU A 875 -3.81 39.93 32.15
N TYR A 876 -4.74 40.83 31.79
CA TYR A 876 -5.76 41.38 32.70
C TYR A 876 -7.20 41.38 32.15
N PRO A 877 -8.21 41.19 33.00
CA PRO A 877 -9.62 41.31 32.63
C PRO A 877 -10.01 42.76 32.29
N LEU A 878 -11.09 42.94 31.51
CA LEU A 878 -11.73 44.25 31.27
C LEU A 878 -11.94 44.98 32.59
N THR A 879 -11.35 46.16 32.69
CA THR A 879 -11.40 46.95 33.93
C THR A 879 -11.79 48.38 33.62
N ILE A 880 -13.01 48.76 34.01
CA ILE A 880 -13.54 50.12 33.87
C ILE A 880 -13.05 50.96 35.05
N LEU A 881 -12.23 51.97 34.77
CA LEU A 881 -11.65 52.84 35.81
C LEU A 881 -12.40 54.16 35.98
N TYR A 882 -13.04 54.62 34.92
CA TYR A 882 -13.90 55.79 34.92
C TYR A 882 -14.98 55.61 33.87
N SER A 883 -16.19 56.05 34.19
CA SER A 883 -17.31 55.98 33.25
C SER A 883 -18.32 57.08 33.54
N THR A 884 -18.71 57.80 32.50
CA THR A 884 -19.91 58.63 32.50
C THR A 884 -20.74 58.32 31.27
N ILE A 885 -22.02 58.02 31.48
CA ILE A 885 -23.02 57.95 30.42
C ILE A 885 -24.11 58.97 30.79
N ASP A 886 -24.24 60.00 29.98
CA ASP A 886 -25.32 60.98 30.06
C ASP A 886 -26.37 60.69 28.99
N ALA A 887 -27.61 61.08 29.24
CA ALA A 887 -28.69 60.88 28.30
C ALA A 887 -29.58 62.13 28.17
N GLU A 888 -29.94 62.47 26.94
CA GLU A 888 -30.91 63.53 26.66
C GLU A 888 -31.90 63.10 25.59
N LYS A 889 -33.15 63.56 25.70
CA LYS A 889 -34.17 63.36 24.66
C LYS A 889 -34.14 64.52 23.68
N ILE A 890 -33.92 64.24 22.40
CA ILE A 890 -33.93 65.22 21.31
C ILE A 890 -35.07 64.88 20.35
N GLY A 891 -36.19 65.62 20.43
CA GLY A 891 -37.38 65.30 19.63
C GLY A 891 -37.98 63.96 20.05
N GLU A 892 -37.99 62.97 19.15
CA GLU A 892 -38.52 61.62 19.39
C GLU A 892 -37.42 60.56 19.63
N THR A 893 -36.15 60.98 19.71
CA THR A 893 -35.02 60.10 19.97
C THR A 893 -34.38 60.40 21.34
N VAL A 894 -33.66 59.42 21.89
CA VAL A 894 -32.81 59.55 23.06
C VAL A 894 -31.36 59.45 22.61
N VAL A 895 -30.53 60.41 22.99
CA VAL A 895 -29.09 60.43 22.71
C VAL A 895 -28.34 60.13 24.00
N LEU A 896 -27.60 59.03 24.02
CA LEU A 896 -26.65 58.65 25.05
C LEU A 896 -25.27 59.20 24.67
N THR A 897 -24.56 59.82 25.59
CA THR A 897 -23.18 60.31 25.40
C THR A 897 -22.23 59.58 26.34
N TYR A 898 -21.16 59.02 25.79
CA TYR A 898 -20.21 58.14 26.48
C TYR A 898 -18.87 58.83 26.70
N ASP A 899 -18.31 58.64 27.90
CA ASP A 899 -16.91 58.92 28.22
C ASP A 899 -16.43 57.88 29.24
N ILE A 900 -15.76 56.85 28.73
CA ILE A 900 -15.34 55.67 29.49
C ILE A 900 -13.83 55.51 29.35
N VAL A 901 -13.14 55.35 30.48
CA VAL A 901 -11.71 55.01 30.54
C VAL A 901 -11.54 53.63 31.15
N SER A 902 -10.83 52.76 30.45
CA SER A 902 -10.72 51.34 30.81
C SER A 902 -9.44 50.70 30.26
N TRP A 903 -9.06 49.58 30.86
CA TRP A 903 -8.19 48.57 30.24
C TRP A 903 -9.06 47.51 29.56
N GLY A 904 -8.74 47.09 28.33
CA GLY A 904 -9.40 45.97 27.64
C GLY A 904 -10.64 46.29 26.81
N MET A 905 -11.02 47.57 26.65
CA MET A 905 -12.19 47.95 25.83
C MET A 905 -11.95 47.73 24.32
N GLU A 906 -10.73 47.97 23.88
CA GLU A 906 -10.24 47.67 22.54
C GLU A 906 -10.41 46.18 22.19
N VAL A 907 -10.18 45.30 23.15
CA VAL A 907 -10.34 43.84 22.99
C VAL A 907 -11.82 43.46 22.96
N LEU A 908 -12.66 44.08 23.81
CA LEU A 908 -14.10 43.89 23.75
C LEU A 908 -14.66 44.24 22.36
N MET A 909 -14.20 45.38 21.81
CA MET A 909 -14.61 45.82 20.48
C MET A 909 -14.10 44.87 19.38
N ALA A 910 -12.88 44.35 19.51
CA ALA A 910 -12.36 43.32 18.62
C ALA A 910 -13.21 42.05 18.65
N ARG A 911 -13.60 41.57 19.82
CA ARG A 911 -14.47 40.39 19.97
C ARG A 911 -15.86 40.59 19.40
N TRP A 912 -16.49 41.74 19.66
CA TRP A 912 -17.79 42.07 19.05
C TRP A 912 -17.73 42.18 17.53
N LEU A 913 -16.65 42.75 16.98
CA LEU A 913 -16.45 42.83 15.53
C LEU A 913 -16.15 41.44 14.95
N HIS A 914 -15.46 40.57 15.70
CA HIS A 914 -15.16 39.20 15.29
C HIS A 914 -16.40 38.29 15.26
N GLU A 915 -17.20 38.30 16.33
CA GLU A 915 -18.45 37.53 16.40
C GLU A 915 -19.52 38.02 15.42
N SER A 916 -19.37 39.23 14.87
CA SER A 916 -20.30 39.77 13.89
C SER A 916 -19.84 39.53 12.45
N PHE A 917 -18.88 40.30 11.94
CA PHE A 917 -18.55 40.29 10.51
C PHE A 917 -17.08 40.34 10.14
N LEU A 918 -16.17 40.62 11.08
CA LEU A 918 -14.75 40.56 10.81
C LEU A 918 -14.18 39.18 11.14
N PRO A 919 -13.28 38.64 10.31
CA PRO A 919 -12.68 37.34 10.58
C PRO A 919 -11.53 37.40 11.61
N THR A 920 -11.16 38.58 12.10
CA THR A 920 -10.01 38.77 13.00
C THR A 920 -10.39 39.45 14.30
N GLU A 921 -9.62 39.14 15.34
CA GLU A 921 -9.69 39.80 16.64
C GLU A 921 -8.38 40.57 16.86
N SER A 922 -8.25 41.74 16.24
CA SER A 922 -7.00 42.49 16.27
C SER A 922 -7.04 43.66 17.27
N MET A 923 -5.88 44.15 17.67
CA MET A 923 -5.80 45.30 18.57
C MET A 923 -6.03 46.60 17.82
N TYR A 924 -7.15 47.26 18.16
CA TYR A 924 -7.58 48.48 17.54
C TYR A 924 -7.07 49.71 18.28
N GLU A 925 -6.42 50.58 17.51
CA GLU A 925 -5.96 51.90 17.88
C GLU A 925 -6.66 52.92 16.96
N ASP A 926 -6.94 54.12 17.46
CA ASP A 926 -7.60 55.18 16.68
C ASP A 926 -8.89 54.70 15.96
N LEU A 927 -9.71 53.90 16.65
CA LEU A 927 -10.89 53.25 16.09
C LEU A 927 -12.07 54.23 16.04
N SER A 928 -12.56 54.50 14.84
CA SER A 928 -13.85 55.12 14.59
C SER A 928 -14.85 54.04 14.18
N LEU A 929 -15.90 53.85 14.97
CA LEU A 929 -17.00 52.93 14.68
C LEU A 929 -18.29 53.72 14.50
N LYS A 930 -18.91 53.58 13.32
CA LYS A 930 -20.24 54.11 13.02
C LYS A 930 -21.16 52.99 12.62
N ALA A 931 -22.28 52.87 13.30
CA ALA A 931 -23.28 51.85 12.97
C ALA A 931 -24.68 52.45 12.94
N THR A 932 -25.50 52.04 11.99
CA THR A 932 -26.95 52.26 12.00
C THR A 932 -27.63 50.92 12.09
N ILE A 933 -28.17 50.59 13.25
CA ILE A 933 -28.79 49.29 13.55
C ILE A 933 -30.30 49.46 13.45
N SER A 934 -30.91 48.74 12.53
CA SER A 934 -32.36 48.64 12.34
C SER A 934 -32.93 47.44 13.12
N PRO A 935 -34.26 47.21 13.08
CA PRO A 935 -34.84 46.01 13.68
C PRO A 935 -34.27 44.70 13.12
N THR A 936 -33.84 44.66 11.86
CA THR A 936 -33.50 43.41 11.15
C THR A 936 -32.07 43.33 10.63
N SER A 937 -31.33 44.44 10.59
CA SER A 937 -29.96 44.50 10.06
C SER A 937 -29.23 45.78 10.49
N ALA A 938 -27.93 45.87 10.25
CA ALA A 938 -27.14 47.07 10.47
C ALA A 938 -26.26 47.46 9.28
N ASP A 939 -26.07 48.77 9.08
CA ASP A 939 -24.98 49.30 8.27
C ASP A 939 -23.84 49.71 9.22
N VAL A 940 -22.64 49.20 9.02
CA VAL A 940 -21.48 49.41 9.90
C VAL A 940 -20.30 49.90 9.10
N ASN A 941 -19.65 50.95 9.57
CA ASN A 941 -18.42 51.49 9.01
C ASN A 941 -17.38 51.62 10.12
N ILE A 942 -16.22 51.00 9.91
CA ILE A 942 -15.07 51.09 10.81
C ILE A 942 -13.87 51.67 10.08
N SER A 943 -13.06 52.41 10.82
CA SER A 943 -11.71 52.81 10.41
C SER A 943 -10.81 52.75 11.63
N THR A 944 -9.72 52.00 11.57
CA THR A 944 -8.82 51.79 12.72
C THR A 944 -7.39 51.52 12.29
N ALA A 945 -6.45 51.88 13.15
CA ALA A 945 -5.09 51.37 13.10
C ALA A 945 -5.04 50.03 13.83
N VAL A 946 -4.47 49.02 13.19
CA VAL A 946 -4.35 47.68 13.72
C VAL A 946 -2.90 47.39 14.09
N GLU A 947 -2.66 47.07 15.36
CA GLU A 947 -1.35 46.63 15.85
C GLU A 947 -1.10 45.16 15.43
N TYR A 948 0.17 44.79 15.26
CA TYR A 948 0.63 43.42 14.90
C TYR A 948 0.15 42.85 13.55
N ALA A 949 -0.58 43.62 12.75
CA ALA A 949 -1.05 43.20 11.43
C ALA A 949 0.07 42.96 10.42
N ALA A 950 1.21 43.63 10.56
CA ALA A 950 2.37 43.42 9.70
C ALA A 950 3.68 43.32 10.49
N TYR A 951 4.43 42.25 10.26
CA TYR A 951 5.68 42.01 10.98
C TYR A 951 6.81 41.58 10.05
N ALA A 952 8.04 41.85 10.48
CA ALA A 952 9.24 41.53 9.73
C ALA A 952 9.48 40.01 9.72
N TRP A 953 9.90 39.48 8.58
CA TRP A 953 10.10 38.05 8.35
C TRP A 953 11.21 37.79 7.33
N GLU A 954 11.60 36.53 7.17
CA GLU A 954 12.45 36.08 6.06
C GLU A 954 11.74 34.95 5.30
N THR A 955 11.63 35.09 3.98
CA THR A 955 10.89 34.12 3.15
C THR A 955 11.38 32.69 3.35
N ALA A 956 10.45 31.74 3.34
CA ALA A 956 10.74 30.33 3.62
C ALA A 956 11.51 29.63 2.51
N LEU A 957 11.46 30.17 1.29
CA LEU A 957 12.21 29.71 0.12
C LEU A 957 13.62 30.30 0.18
N ILE A 958 14.56 29.51 0.69
CA ILE A 958 15.99 29.87 0.69
C ILE A 958 16.57 29.41 -0.65
N PRO A 959 17.03 30.31 -1.54
CA PRO A 959 17.69 29.91 -2.77
C PRO A 959 18.88 28.99 -2.48
N GLU A 960 19.13 27.99 -3.33
CA GLU A 960 20.24 27.06 -3.16
C GLU A 960 21.57 27.81 -2.96
N GLY A 961 22.25 27.51 -1.85
CA GLY A 961 23.55 28.09 -1.50
C GLY A 961 23.52 29.30 -0.56
N LEU A 962 22.34 29.75 -0.12
CA LEU A 962 22.20 30.79 0.91
C LEU A 962 21.90 30.19 2.29
N LEU A 963 22.29 30.92 3.35
CA LEU A 963 22.09 30.52 4.75
C LEU A 963 20.82 31.14 5.39
N THR A 964 20.23 32.14 4.74
CA THR A 964 19.08 32.94 5.22
C THR A 964 18.18 33.32 4.05
N GLY A 965 16.88 33.55 4.30
CA GLY A 965 15.92 34.00 3.28
C GLY A 965 16.09 35.47 2.93
N GLU A 966 15.34 35.94 1.93
CA GLU A 966 15.21 37.38 1.66
C GLU A 966 14.30 38.06 2.70
N PRO A 967 14.67 39.25 3.19
CA PRO A 967 13.88 39.96 4.20
C PRO A 967 12.59 40.50 3.59
N CYS A 968 11.46 40.25 4.24
CA CYS A 968 10.13 40.67 3.82
C CYS A 968 9.29 41.18 5.00
N TRP A 969 8.15 41.76 4.68
CA TRP A 969 7.07 42.00 5.63
C TRP A 969 5.92 41.06 5.31
N ILE A 970 5.34 40.46 6.34
CA ILE A 970 4.17 39.59 6.21
C ILE A 970 2.97 40.34 6.75
N TRP A 971 1.87 40.33 5.99
CA TRP A 971 0.54 40.58 6.53
C TRP A 971 -0.24 39.26 6.55
N GLU A 972 -0.90 38.97 7.66
CA GLU A 972 -1.81 37.85 7.82
C GLU A 972 -2.91 38.21 8.84
N PRO A 973 -4.14 37.71 8.68
CA PRO A 973 -5.17 37.80 9.71
C PRO A 973 -4.85 36.81 10.85
N VAL A 974 -4.88 37.31 12.08
CA VAL A 974 -4.63 36.52 13.28
C VAL A 974 -5.72 36.76 14.33
N LEU A 975 -6.03 35.74 15.13
CA LEU A 975 -6.79 35.90 16.37
C LEU A 975 -5.85 36.39 17.48
N GLY A 976 -6.27 37.40 18.23
CA GLY A 976 -5.41 38.26 19.04
C GLY A 976 -5.24 37.85 20.49
N ASP A 977 -5.48 36.59 20.85
CA ASP A 977 -5.21 36.11 22.21
C ASP A 977 -3.74 35.65 22.33
N VAL A 978 -3.13 35.80 23.52
CA VAL A 978 -1.72 35.43 23.78
C VAL A 978 -1.54 34.64 25.08
N LEU A 979 -2.63 34.32 25.78
CA LEU A 979 -2.60 33.56 27.02
C LEU A 979 -3.38 32.27 26.84
N ALA A 980 -2.75 31.12 27.08
CA ALA A 980 -3.45 29.85 27.01
C ALA A 980 -4.58 29.73 28.02
N SER A 981 -5.58 28.91 27.67
CA SER A 981 -6.74 28.65 28.50
C SER A 981 -6.31 28.09 29.84
N VAL A 982 -6.76 28.73 30.91
CA VAL A 982 -6.50 28.33 32.30
C VAL A 982 -7.75 28.52 33.13
N ALA A 983 -7.77 27.97 34.36
CA ALA A 983 -8.95 28.06 35.23
C ALA A 983 -9.44 29.51 35.53
N GLN A 984 -8.61 30.51 35.27
CA GLN A 984 -8.93 31.93 35.42
C GLN A 984 -9.49 32.57 34.15
N HIS A 985 -9.19 31.98 32.99
CA HIS A 985 -9.60 32.41 31.64
C HIS A 985 -9.91 31.16 30.80
N PRO A 986 -11.05 30.48 31.04
CA PRO A 986 -11.37 29.21 30.39
C PRO A 986 -11.80 29.31 28.93
N TYR A 987 -12.08 30.50 28.40
CA TYR A 987 -12.55 30.69 27.03
C TYR A 987 -11.51 31.29 26.08
N SER A 988 -10.23 31.25 26.47
CA SER A 988 -9.11 31.58 25.58
C SER A 988 -9.14 30.74 24.31
N GLU A 989 -8.84 31.37 23.17
CA GLU A 989 -8.63 30.69 21.89
C GLU A 989 -7.14 30.40 21.61
N TYR A 990 -6.25 30.78 22.53
CA TYR A 990 -4.80 30.67 22.42
C TYR A 990 -4.20 29.44 23.12
N ASP A 991 -4.64 28.23 22.78
CA ASP A 991 -4.05 27.02 23.38
C ASP A 991 -2.84 26.47 22.61
N SER A 992 -1.85 25.97 23.35
CA SER A 992 -0.76 25.19 22.76
C SER A 992 -1.32 23.85 22.26
N TYR A 993 -1.08 23.53 21.00
CA TYR A 993 -1.49 22.26 20.43
C TYR A 993 -0.53 21.17 20.91
N ASP A 994 -1.00 20.35 21.85
CA ASP A 994 -0.21 19.31 22.51
C ASP A 994 0.45 18.35 21.51
N GLY A 995 1.77 18.15 21.66
CA GLY A 995 2.55 17.21 20.84
C GLY A 995 2.96 17.72 19.46
N LEU A 996 2.63 18.96 19.10
CA LEU A 996 2.96 19.54 17.80
C LEU A 996 4.03 20.61 17.93
N THR A 997 4.99 20.64 17.00
CA THR A 997 5.98 21.69 16.96
C THR A 997 6.20 22.27 15.57
N ARG A 998 6.28 23.60 15.43
CA ARG A 998 6.68 24.29 14.19
C ARG A 998 8.07 24.90 14.30
N MET A 999 8.81 24.98 13.20
CA MET A 999 10.08 25.68 13.19
C MET A 999 9.80 27.17 13.33
N CYS A 1000 10.25 27.78 14.42
CA CYS A 1000 10.04 29.20 14.60
C CYS A 1000 10.97 29.99 13.69
N ARG A 1001 10.39 30.66 12.69
CA ARG A 1001 11.10 31.56 11.77
C ARG A 1001 10.75 33.03 12.01
N ALA A 1002 9.83 33.29 12.94
CA ALA A 1002 9.56 34.62 13.47
C ALA A 1002 10.84 35.17 14.09
N PRO A 1003 11.46 36.17 13.46
CA PRO A 1003 12.66 36.76 14.02
C PRO A 1003 12.30 37.40 15.36
N GLY A 1004 13.03 37.05 16.42
CA GLY A 1004 12.72 37.54 17.78
C GLY A 1004 12.05 36.52 18.71
N ASN A 1005 11.68 35.33 18.23
CA ASN A 1005 11.07 34.31 19.10
C ASN A 1005 12.14 33.42 19.78
N TRP A 1006 11.95 33.07 21.07
CA TRP A 1006 12.85 32.25 21.94
C TRP A 1006 13.50 31.06 21.21
N TYR A 1007 12.81 30.52 20.24
CA TYR A 1007 13.16 29.32 19.53
C TYR A 1007 13.45 29.56 18.04
N TYR A 1008 13.89 30.75 17.64
CA TYR A 1008 14.28 31.03 16.25
C TYR A 1008 15.22 29.94 15.72
N GLY A 1009 14.85 29.30 14.60
CA GLY A 1009 15.55 28.15 14.02
C GLY A 1009 15.37 26.81 14.76
N ASN A 1010 14.57 26.77 15.83
CA ASN A 1010 14.20 25.58 16.59
C ASN A 1010 12.71 25.25 16.42
N GLN A 1011 12.37 24.00 16.68
CA GLN A 1011 10.98 23.52 16.71
C GLN A 1011 10.31 23.94 18.03
N ILE A 1012 9.14 24.58 17.96
CA ILE A 1012 8.36 25.06 19.11
C ILE A 1012 6.98 24.48 19.16
N PRO A 1013 6.42 24.23 20.36
CA PRO A 1013 5.00 23.98 20.50
C PRO A 1013 4.19 24.92 19.60
N TYR A 1014 3.36 24.35 18.74
CA TYR A 1014 2.49 25.13 17.88
C TYR A 1014 1.46 25.81 18.78
N THR A 1015 1.47 27.14 18.82
CA THR A 1015 0.74 27.92 19.84
C THR A 1015 -0.02 29.10 19.25
N TYR A 1016 -0.35 29.12 17.95
CA TYR A 1016 -1.14 30.23 17.39
C TYR A 1016 -2.40 29.72 16.68
N PRO A 1017 -3.56 30.35 16.91
CA PRO A 1017 -4.79 30.03 16.21
C PRO A 1017 -4.92 30.80 14.86
N PRO A 1018 -5.19 30.10 13.74
CA PRO A 1018 -5.49 30.70 12.43
C PRO A 1018 -6.73 31.61 12.41
N ALA A 1019 -6.76 32.59 11.51
CA ALA A 1019 -7.99 33.18 10.99
C ALA A 1019 -7.99 33.14 9.45
N ALA A 1020 -9.16 33.02 8.79
CA ALA A 1020 -9.27 33.17 7.34
C ALA A 1020 -10.35 34.18 6.96
N TRP A 1021 -10.09 34.93 5.88
CA TRP A 1021 -10.95 36.00 5.40
C TRP A 1021 -11.90 35.51 4.31
N ASN A 1022 -12.88 34.69 4.70
CA ASN A 1022 -13.89 34.21 3.77
C ASN A 1022 -14.76 35.37 3.25
N LEU A 1023 -15.05 35.34 1.95
CA LEU A 1023 -15.82 36.38 1.25
C LEU A 1023 -17.08 35.76 0.67
N SER A 1024 -18.24 36.34 0.99
CA SER A 1024 -19.52 36.03 0.35
C SER A 1024 -19.70 36.81 -0.96
N PHE A 1025 -20.80 36.59 -1.68
CA PHE A 1025 -21.12 37.38 -2.87
C PHE A 1025 -21.13 38.89 -2.57
N ASN A 1026 -20.53 39.69 -3.46
CA ASN A 1026 -20.33 41.15 -3.33
C ASN A 1026 -19.41 41.61 -2.19
N GLU A 1027 -18.70 40.69 -1.53
CA GLU A 1027 -17.71 41.05 -0.51
C GLU A 1027 -16.32 41.17 -1.15
N THR A 1028 -15.53 42.12 -0.66
CA THR A 1028 -14.18 42.37 -1.17
C THR A 1028 -13.17 42.57 -0.05
N LEU A 1029 -11.97 42.03 -0.24
CA LEU A 1029 -10.80 42.34 0.57
C LEU A 1029 -9.75 42.98 -0.33
N THR A 1030 -9.31 44.19 0.00
CA THR A 1030 -8.22 44.87 -0.72
C THR A 1030 -7.03 45.10 0.20
N VAL A 1031 -5.83 44.77 -0.26
CA VAL A 1031 -4.57 45.02 0.43
C VAL A 1031 -3.71 45.96 -0.42
N SER A 1032 -3.20 47.04 0.17
CA SER A 1032 -2.37 48.03 -0.52
C SER A 1032 -1.10 48.38 0.24
N TRP A 1033 -0.03 48.74 -0.48
CA TRP A 1033 1.30 48.98 0.10
C TRP A 1033 1.99 50.27 -0.40
N PRO A 1034 3.00 50.79 0.34
CA PRO A 1034 3.60 52.10 0.06
C PRO A 1034 4.42 52.21 -1.24
N ALA A 1035 4.54 53.43 -1.79
CA ALA A 1035 5.21 53.70 -3.08
C ALA A 1035 6.72 53.99 -2.97
N GLY A 1036 7.20 54.27 -1.75
CA GLY A 1036 8.59 54.66 -1.49
C GLY A 1036 9.43 53.52 -0.97
N ASP A 1037 10.74 53.73 -0.87
CA ASP A 1037 11.63 52.75 -0.25
C ASP A 1037 11.24 52.50 1.21
N GLN A 1038 11.05 51.23 1.58
CA GLN A 1038 10.76 50.79 2.93
C GLN A 1038 11.97 50.12 3.57
N THR A 1039 12.00 50.08 4.90
CA THR A 1039 13.05 49.39 5.65
C THR A 1039 12.65 47.95 5.90
N PHE A 1040 13.55 47.03 5.61
CA PHE A 1040 13.44 45.59 5.80
C PHE A 1040 14.54 45.13 6.76
N PHE A 1041 14.27 44.06 7.50
CA PHE A 1041 15.16 43.52 8.50
C PHE A 1041 15.72 42.19 8.05
N ARG A 1042 17.04 42.11 7.85
CA ARG A 1042 17.77 40.89 7.54
C ARG A 1042 18.40 40.33 8.81
N HIS A 1043 18.14 39.08 9.13
CA HIS A 1043 18.57 38.46 10.37
C HIS A 1043 19.85 37.68 10.16
N LEU A 1044 20.91 38.04 10.89
CA LEU A 1044 22.24 37.42 10.75
C LEU A 1044 22.44 36.25 11.73
N SER A 1045 21.87 36.36 12.94
CA SER A 1045 21.88 35.32 13.99
C SER A 1045 20.90 35.70 15.12
N LEU A 1046 20.71 34.83 16.13
CA LEU A 1046 19.85 35.12 17.28
C LEU A 1046 20.25 36.45 17.94
N GLY A 1047 19.36 37.44 17.83
CA GLY A 1047 19.58 38.79 18.33
C GLY A 1047 20.49 39.72 17.52
N MET A 1048 20.84 39.35 16.28
CA MET A 1048 21.58 40.22 15.36
C MET A 1048 20.79 40.46 14.07
N VAL A 1049 20.54 41.73 13.78
CA VAL A 1049 19.76 42.18 12.61
C VAL A 1049 20.55 43.25 11.85
N ASP A 1050 20.52 43.17 10.52
CA ASP A 1050 20.97 44.17 9.55
C ASP A 1050 19.75 44.78 8.85
N THR A 1051 19.82 46.04 8.44
CA THR A 1051 18.69 46.72 7.78
C THR A 1051 18.97 46.94 6.31
N VAL A 1052 18.01 46.62 5.45
CA VAL A 1052 18.06 46.87 4.01
C VAL A 1052 16.91 47.79 3.62
N THR A 1053 17.12 48.65 2.63
CA THR A 1053 16.11 49.61 2.17
C THR A 1053 15.87 49.44 0.68
N GLY A 1054 14.61 49.44 0.25
CA GLY A 1054 14.23 49.36 -1.16
C GLY A 1054 12.72 49.46 -1.38
N SER A 1055 12.30 49.60 -2.64
CA SER A 1055 10.88 49.60 -3.03
C SER A 1055 10.20 48.29 -2.63
N MET A 1056 8.90 48.31 -2.42
CA MET A 1056 8.11 47.17 -1.95
C MET A 1056 7.21 46.63 -3.07
N ALA A 1057 7.11 45.31 -3.20
CA ALA A 1057 6.19 44.61 -4.12
C ALA A 1057 5.64 43.33 -3.48
N ILE A 1058 4.46 42.89 -3.91
CA ILE A 1058 3.93 41.57 -3.53
C ILE A 1058 4.51 40.56 -4.52
N ARG A 1059 5.20 39.52 -4.04
CA ARG A 1059 5.68 38.41 -4.92
C ARG A 1059 5.00 37.08 -4.62
N TYR A 1060 4.22 37.05 -3.56
CA TYR A 1060 3.47 35.88 -3.13
C TYR A 1060 2.28 36.32 -2.29
N SER A 1061 1.11 35.73 -2.56
CA SER A 1061 -0.06 35.75 -1.69
C SER A 1061 -0.78 34.42 -1.79
N GLU A 1062 -1.31 33.89 -0.70
CA GLU A 1062 -2.31 32.83 -0.82
C GLU A 1062 -3.66 33.42 -0.38
N PRO A 1063 -4.74 33.34 -1.18
CA PRO A 1063 -4.76 32.85 -2.54
C PRO A 1063 -4.04 33.69 -3.61
N MET A 1064 -3.56 33.02 -4.67
CA MET A 1064 -3.04 33.66 -5.89
C MET A 1064 -4.12 33.65 -6.98
N ALA A 1065 -3.99 34.55 -7.95
CA ALA A 1065 -4.92 34.63 -9.08
C ALA A 1065 -5.01 33.36 -9.93
N MET A 1066 -3.97 32.52 -9.93
CA MET A 1066 -3.97 31.23 -10.64
C MET A 1066 -5.07 30.31 -10.12
N ASP A 1067 -5.25 30.23 -8.81
CA ASP A 1067 -6.10 29.22 -8.22
C ASP A 1067 -7.53 29.73 -7.93
N LEU A 1068 -7.83 31.00 -8.24
CA LEU A 1068 -9.20 31.56 -8.36
C LEU A 1068 -9.29 32.59 -9.51
N PRO A 1069 -9.26 32.14 -10.79
CA PRO A 1069 -9.27 33.03 -11.94
C PRO A 1069 -10.50 33.94 -11.96
N GLY A 1070 -10.27 35.24 -12.13
CA GLY A 1070 -11.33 36.25 -12.19
C GLY A 1070 -11.87 36.73 -10.83
N LEU A 1071 -11.50 36.08 -9.72
CA LEU A 1071 -11.88 36.49 -8.36
C LEU A 1071 -10.76 37.24 -7.62
N ILE A 1072 -9.52 37.19 -8.14
CA ILE A 1072 -8.34 37.86 -7.55
C ILE A 1072 -7.65 38.73 -8.60
N ASN A 1073 -7.29 39.95 -8.21
CA ASN A 1073 -6.62 40.92 -9.06
C ASN A 1073 -5.41 41.55 -8.35
N LEU A 1074 -4.19 41.26 -8.84
CA LEU A 1074 -2.94 41.87 -8.39
C LEU A 1074 -2.50 42.97 -9.37
N ASP A 1075 -2.49 44.22 -8.92
CA ASP A 1075 -1.98 45.37 -9.68
C ASP A 1075 -0.75 45.95 -8.95
N GLN A 1076 0.44 45.56 -9.42
CA GLN A 1076 1.73 46.05 -8.90
C GLN A 1076 1.93 47.55 -9.11
N THR A 1077 1.32 48.14 -10.15
CA THR A 1077 1.46 49.58 -10.47
C THR A 1077 0.60 50.43 -9.55
N ALA A 1078 -0.66 50.04 -9.37
CA ALA A 1078 -1.55 50.64 -8.39
C ALA A 1078 -1.17 50.29 -6.95
N ARG A 1079 -0.39 49.22 -6.76
CA ARG A 1079 0.04 48.65 -5.48
C ARG A 1079 -1.14 48.14 -4.67
N THR A 1080 -1.97 47.33 -5.33
CA THR A 1080 -3.21 46.77 -4.77
C THR A 1080 -3.36 45.29 -5.12
N LEU A 1081 -3.75 44.48 -4.15
CA LEU A 1081 -4.23 43.11 -4.32
C LEU A 1081 -5.70 43.08 -3.88
N THR A 1082 -6.60 42.66 -4.75
CA THR A 1082 -8.05 42.62 -4.46
C THR A 1082 -8.59 41.21 -4.63
N PHE A 1083 -9.28 40.73 -3.60
CA PHE A 1083 -10.06 39.50 -3.58
C PHE A 1083 -11.54 39.85 -3.64
N THR A 1084 -12.30 39.17 -4.49
CA THR A 1084 -13.74 39.39 -4.71
C THR A 1084 -14.50 38.09 -4.49
N GLY A 1085 -15.45 38.09 -3.55
CA GLY A 1085 -16.25 36.93 -3.23
C GLY A 1085 -17.24 36.53 -4.33
N PRO A 1086 -17.72 35.27 -4.31
CA PRO A 1086 -17.55 34.32 -3.22
C PRO A 1086 -16.19 33.61 -3.24
N ILE A 1087 -15.48 33.65 -2.11
CA ILE A 1087 -14.21 32.92 -1.90
C ILE A 1087 -14.25 32.33 -0.50
N ASP A 1088 -14.13 31.01 -0.41
CA ASP A 1088 -13.79 30.33 0.84
C ASP A 1088 -12.27 30.21 0.95
N MET A 1089 -11.64 31.17 1.63
CA MET A 1089 -10.19 31.17 1.83
C MET A 1089 -9.74 30.13 2.86
N TRP A 1090 -10.67 29.52 3.59
CA TRP A 1090 -10.38 28.49 4.58
C TRP A 1090 -10.09 27.12 3.93
N SER A 1091 -10.83 26.73 2.89
CA SER A 1091 -10.70 25.43 2.22
C SER A 1091 -9.63 25.38 1.13
N TRP A 1092 -9.14 26.55 0.70
CA TRP A 1092 -8.42 26.70 -0.56
C TRP A 1092 -6.91 26.42 -0.53
N SER A 1093 -6.30 26.23 0.65
CA SER A 1093 -4.88 25.89 0.67
C SER A 1093 -4.57 24.61 -0.10
N LYS A 1094 -3.44 24.63 -0.81
CA LYS A 1094 -3.06 23.70 -1.88
C LYS A 1094 -2.78 22.24 -1.47
N ASP A 1095 -3.36 21.74 -0.37
CA ASP A 1095 -3.77 20.34 -0.19
C ASP A 1095 -4.71 20.13 1.04
N GLN A 1096 -6.04 20.04 0.84
CA GLN A 1096 -7.07 19.80 1.88
C GLN A 1096 -7.89 18.50 1.72
N ILE A 1097 -7.42 17.50 0.96
CA ILE A 1097 -8.28 16.38 0.56
C ILE A 1097 -8.40 15.29 1.65
N LYS A 1098 -9.19 15.56 2.72
CA LYS A 1098 -10.04 14.63 3.53
C LYS A 1098 -10.62 15.31 4.79
N HIS A 1099 -11.77 15.97 4.65
CA HIS A 1099 -12.73 16.46 5.68
C HIS A 1099 -12.29 17.25 6.95
N GLU A 1100 -13.01 18.37 7.09
CA GLU A 1100 -13.69 19.02 8.24
C GLU A 1100 -12.97 19.47 9.51
N ARG A 1101 -11.83 18.93 9.95
CA ARG A 1101 -11.16 19.52 11.14
C ARG A 1101 -9.62 19.52 11.11
N LEU A 1102 -8.98 19.93 10.00
CA LEU A 1102 -7.52 20.25 9.84
C LEU A 1102 -6.60 19.18 9.15
N ALA A 1103 -7.09 18.32 8.26
CA ALA A 1103 -6.48 16.99 8.04
C ALA A 1103 -5.19 16.87 7.20
N SER A 1104 -5.07 17.38 5.97
CA SER A 1104 -3.87 17.15 5.12
C SER A 1104 -2.77 18.22 5.26
N GLU A 1105 -3.08 19.38 5.84
CA GLU A 1105 -2.08 20.47 6.01
C GLU A 1105 -1.03 20.19 7.09
N TRP A 1106 -1.33 19.17 7.87
CA TRP A 1106 -0.44 18.60 8.85
C TRP A 1106 0.49 17.58 8.21
N GLU A 1107 0.10 17.01 7.08
CA GLU A 1107 0.80 15.92 6.39
C GLU A 1107 2.10 16.42 5.72
N ARG A 1108 2.19 17.71 5.36
CA ARG A 1108 3.28 18.29 4.55
C ARG A 1108 4.41 19.01 5.29
N LEU A 1109 4.44 19.04 6.62
CA LEU A 1109 5.60 19.64 7.33
C LEU A 1109 5.90 18.96 8.65
N GLY A 1110 4.92 18.23 9.16
CA GLY A 1110 4.54 18.38 10.54
C GLY A 1110 4.83 19.79 11.09
N ILE A 1111 4.28 20.94 10.63
CA ILE A 1111 2.93 21.27 10.07
C ILE A 1111 2.93 22.52 9.11
N LEU A 1112 2.65 22.44 7.79
CA LEU A 1112 2.73 23.59 6.88
C LEU A 1112 1.35 24.20 6.94
N PRO A 1113 1.14 25.35 7.58
CA PRO A 1113 -0.20 25.88 7.61
C PRO A 1113 -0.26 26.86 6.44
N TYR A 1114 -0.51 26.36 5.25
CA TYR A 1114 -1.24 27.21 4.33
C TYR A 1114 -2.70 26.80 4.46
N GLY A 1115 -3.59 27.78 4.50
CA GLY A 1115 -4.92 27.68 5.11
C GLY A 1115 -5.28 28.99 5.80
N MET A 1116 -4.34 29.93 5.83
CA MET A 1116 -4.56 31.32 6.19
C MET A 1116 -4.16 32.17 4.99
N PRO A 1117 -4.94 33.20 4.65
CA PRO A 1117 -4.51 34.12 3.62
C PRO A 1117 -3.38 35.00 4.14
N TRP A 1118 -2.24 35.00 3.47
CA TRP A 1118 -1.09 35.84 3.87
C TRP A 1118 -0.48 36.50 2.64
N VAL A 1119 0.10 37.67 2.85
CA VAL A 1119 0.70 38.51 1.81
C VAL A 1119 2.16 38.78 2.13
N GLU A 1120 3.07 38.36 1.24
CA GLU A 1120 4.50 38.67 1.34
C GLU A 1120 4.82 39.96 0.61
N PHE A 1121 5.11 41.02 1.36
CA PHE A 1121 5.71 42.23 0.82
C PHE A 1121 7.25 42.09 0.81
N LYS A 1122 7.85 41.96 -0.37
CA LYS A 1122 9.30 41.83 -0.54
C LYS A 1122 9.94 43.13 -1.03
N ILE A 1123 11.26 43.21 -0.89
CA ILE A 1123 12.04 44.21 -1.63
C ILE A 1123 11.85 43.93 -3.11
N ASP A 1124 11.32 44.91 -3.84
CA ASP A 1124 11.25 44.88 -5.28
C ASP A 1124 12.66 44.96 -5.84
N SER A 1125 13.18 43.79 -6.22
CA SER A 1125 14.51 43.63 -6.79
C SER A 1125 14.58 44.11 -8.25
N GLY A 1126 13.44 44.47 -8.85
CA GLY A 1126 13.32 44.70 -10.29
C GLY A 1126 13.66 43.46 -11.11
N LEU A 1127 13.75 42.29 -10.45
CA LEU A 1127 14.00 41.03 -11.11
C LEU A 1127 12.67 40.57 -11.73
N ASN A 1128 12.75 40.34 -13.03
CA ASN A 1128 11.80 39.54 -13.77
C ASN A 1128 12.27 38.08 -13.60
N THR A 1129 11.37 37.19 -13.22
CA THR A 1129 11.64 35.75 -13.19
C THR A 1129 11.12 35.11 -14.47
N PRO A 1130 11.71 34.01 -14.95
CA PRO A 1130 11.12 33.28 -16.06
C PRO A 1130 9.74 32.74 -15.66
N PRO A 1131 8.80 32.62 -16.62
CA PRO A 1131 7.53 31.94 -16.39
C PRO A 1131 7.78 30.49 -15.99
N THR A 1132 6.78 29.77 -15.50
CA THR A 1132 6.82 28.31 -15.31
C THR A 1132 6.04 27.65 -16.43
N ALA A 1133 6.71 26.82 -17.22
CA ALA A 1133 6.10 26.10 -18.32
C ALA A 1133 5.39 24.82 -17.84
N LEU A 1134 4.14 24.63 -18.25
CA LEU A 1134 3.32 23.44 -17.99
C LEU A 1134 2.47 23.15 -19.23
N PHE A 1135 2.25 21.87 -19.53
CA PHE A 1135 1.24 21.45 -20.49
C PHE A 1135 0.81 19.99 -20.31
N ALA A 1136 -0.40 19.69 -20.74
CA ALA A 1136 -0.94 18.34 -20.91
C ALA A 1136 -1.20 18.05 -22.40
N PHE A 1137 -1.39 16.78 -22.77
CA PHE A 1137 -1.73 16.42 -24.14
C PHE A 1137 -2.69 15.22 -24.18
N ASP A 1138 -3.55 15.21 -25.20
CA ASP A 1138 -4.61 14.22 -25.41
C ASP A 1138 -4.74 13.87 -26.90
N PRO A 1139 -4.91 12.60 -27.29
CA PRO A 1139 -4.83 11.40 -26.46
C PRO A 1139 -3.39 11.06 -26.02
N GLU A 1140 -3.21 10.32 -24.93
CA GLU A 1140 -1.87 9.88 -24.49
C GLU A 1140 -1.21 8.88 -25.45
N PHE A 1141 -2.02 8.18 -26.25
CA PHE A 1141 -1.59 7.19 -27.23
C PHE A 1141 -2.23 7.44 -28.59
N GLY A 1142 -1.44 7.21 -29.64
CA GLY A 1142 -1.94 7.31 -31.00
C GLY A 1142 -0.87 7.00 -32.04
N ASP A 1143 -1.32 6.95 -33.29
CA ASP A 1143 -0.47 6.72 -34.45
C ASP A 1143 -0.25 8.00 -35.25
N THR A 1144 0.34 7.86 -36.44
CA THR A 1144 0.61 8.99 -37.33
C THR A 1144 -0.63 9.67 -37.90
N SER A 1145 -1.81 9.10 -37.68
CA SER A 1145 -3.10 9.67 -38.06
C SER A 1145 -3.84 10.33 -36.89
N THR A 1146 -3.29 10.24 -35.68
CA THR A 1146 -3.86 10.86 -34.48
C THR A 1146 -3.56 12.35 -34.45
N ASP A 1147 -4.58 13.16 -34.23
CA ASP A 1147 -4.47 14.60 -34.05
C ASP A 1147 -4.45 14.88 -32.54
N TYR A 1148 -3.26 15.15 -32.00
CA TYR A 1148 -3.08 15.37 -30.58
C TYR A 1148 -3.37 16.83 -30.23
N THR A 1149 -4.15 17.06 -29.18
CA THR A 1149 -4.32 18.37 -28.55
C THR A 1149 -3.29 18.52 -27.44
N PHE A 1150 -2.58 19.64 -27.44
CA PHE A 1150 -1.59 20.03 -26.43
C PHE A 1150 -2.06 21.33 -25.78
N ASP A 1151 -2.25 21.31 -24.47
CA ASP A 1151 -2.81 22.45 -23.72
C ASP A 1151 -1.81 22.95 -22.67
N ALA A 1152 -1.28 24.15 -22.91
CA ALA A 1152 -0.37 24.86 -22.01
C ALA A 1152 -1.05 25.96 -21.19
N SER A 1153 -2.38 25.93 -21.05
CA SER A 1153 -3.16 26.97 -20.36
C SER A 1153 -2.83 27.09 -18.87
N GLU A 1154 -2.21 26.07 -18.28
CA GLU A 1154 -1.75 26.06 -16.89
C GLU A 1154 -0.38 26.72 -16.68
N ALA A 1155 0.33 27.12 -17.75
CA ALA A 1155 1.55 27.88 -17.61
C ALA A 1155 1.29 29.26 -16.96
N TRP A 1156 2.24 29.73 -16.15
CA TRP A 1156 2.05 30.91 -15.30
C TRP A 1156 3.35 31.68 -15.09
N ASP A 1157 3.23 32.93 -14.64
CA ASP A 1157 4.37 33.77 -14.24
C ASP A 1157 4.02 34.57 -12.99
N VAL A 1158 5.03 34.89 -12.17
CA VAL A 1158 4.83 35.65 -10.92
C VAL A 1158 4.52 37.13 -11.23
N GLU A 1159 5.09 37.66 -12.31
CA GLU A 1159 5.04 39.08 -12.65
C GLU A 1159 4.00 39.42 -13.73
N ASP A 1160 3.70 38.47 -14.62
CA ASP A 1160 2.80 38.63 -15.75
C ASP A 1160 1.48 37.86 -15.60
N SER A 1161 0.39 38.45 -16.12
CA SER A 1161 -0.90 37.77 -16.14
C SER A 1161 -0.90 36.62 -17.16
N ALA A 1162 -1.79 35.63 -16.99
CA ALA A 1162 -1.88 34.50 -17.92
C ALA A 1162 -2.16 34.94 -19.38
N ASP A 1163 -2.85 36.08 -19.57
CA ASP A 1163 -3.14 36.66 -20.89
C ASP A 1163 -1.91 37.32 -21.54
N ASP A 1164 -0.90 37.66 -20.74
CA ASP A 1164 0.35 38.28 -21.20
C ASP A 1164 1.41 37.22 -21.56
N LEU A 1165 1.16 35.94 -21.27
CA LEU A 1165 2.05 34.83 -21.61
C LEU A 1165 1.86 34.38 -23.06
N GLU A 1166 2.98 34.16 -23.73
CA GLU A 1166 2.99 33.55 -25.07
C GLU A 1166 3.66 32.19 -25.01
N VAL A 1167 3.13 31.22 -25.74
CA VAL A 1167 3.72 29.88 -25.87
C VAL A 1167 4.18 29.59 -27.28
N ARG A 1168 5.16 28.69 -27.41
CA ARG A 1168 5.54 28.06 -28.67
C ARG A 1168 6.03 26.64 -28.45
N TRP A 1169 5.94 25.82 -29.48
CA TRP A 1169 6.14 24.39 -29.41
C TRP A 1169 7.30 23.94 -30.28
N ASP A 1170 8.14 23.08 -29.74
CA ASP A 1170 9.07 22.20 -30.45
C ASP A 1170 8.48 20.80 -30.38
N TRP A 1171 7.92 20.32 -31.49
CA TRP A 1171 7.22 19.05 -31.54
C TRP A 1171 8.19 17.87 -31.58
N ASN A 1172 9.44 18.08 -32.01
CA ASN A 1172 10.35 16.99 -32.33
C ASN A 1172 11.58 16.90 -31.41
N GLY A 1173 11.75 17.86 -30.50
CA GLY A 1173 12.84 17.92 -29.55
C GLY A 1173 14.19 18.26 -30.19
N ASP A 1174 14.20 18.84 -31.40
CA ASP A 1174 15.44 19.16 -32.12
C ASP A 1174 16.10 20.47 -31.65
N GLY A 1175 15.44 21.20 -30.74
CA GLY A 1175 15.87 22.49 -30.20
C GLY A 1175 15.48 23.67 -31.08
N THR A 1176 14.68 23.45 -32.14
CA THR A 1176 14.10 24.47 -33.00
C THR A 1176 12.57 24.46 -32.85
N TYR A 1177 12.01 25.57 -32.35
CA TYR A 1177 10.56 25.68 -32.22
C TYR A 1177 9.85 25.71 -33.58
N ASP A 1178 8.88 24.81 -33.74
CA ASP A 1178 8.05 24.62 -34.93
C ASP A 1178 6.92 25.65 -35.03
N THR A 1179 6.47 26.20 -33.89
CA THR A 1179 5.48 27.27 -33.86
C THR A 1179 6.09 28.63 -33.51
N GLY A 1180 5.42 29.71 -33.91
CA GLY A 1180 5.70 31.04 -33.40
C GLY A 1180 5.10 31.24 -32.01
N TRP A 1181 5.47 32.35 -31.36
CA TRP A 1181 4.83 32.81 -30.13
C TRP A 1181 3.34 33.06 -30.36
N SER A 1182 2.51 32.52 -29.47
CA SER A 1182 1.05 32.58 -29.52
C SER A 1182 0.49 32.83 -28.13
N ALA A 1183 -0.48 33.75 -28.02
CA ALA A 1183 -1.29 33.90 -26.81
C ALA A 1183 -2.39 32.80 -26.70
N ASP A 1184 -2.67 32.10 -27.81
CA ASP A 1184 -3.46 30.87 -27.77
C ASP A 1184 -2.56 29.72 -27.31
N ARG A 1185 -2.89 29.17 -26.13
CA ARG A 1185 -2.06 28.21 -25.40
C ARG A 1185 -2.42 26.76 -25.68
N VAL A 1186 -3.43 26.54 -26.54
CA VAL A 1186 -3.80 25.23 -27.06
C VAL A 1186 -3.28 25.07 -28.48
N ALA A 1187 -2.64 23.93 -28.75
CA ALA A 1187 -2.14 23.60 -30.07
C ALA A 1187 -2.55 22.17 -30.45
N HIS A 1188 -2.78 21.96 -31.74
CA HIS A 1188 -3.03 20.62 -32.28
C HIS A 1188 -1.83 20.20 -33.13
N HIS A 1189 -1.36 18.97 -32.95
CA HIS A 1189 -0.25 18.42 -33.72
C HIS A 1189 -0.46 16.95 -34.05
N GLN A 1190 -0.21 16.61 -35.32
CA GLN A 1190 -0.20 15.25 -35.82
C GLN A 1190 1.21 14.87 -36.25
N PHE A 1191 1.74 13.79 -35.67
CA PHE A 1191 3.08 13.33 -35.97
C PHE A 1191 3.12 12.50 -37.24
N SER A 1192 3.97 12.88 -38.19
CA SER A 1192 3.99 12.22 -39.51
C SER A 1192 4.77 10.90 -39.56
N THR A 1193 5.53 10.57 -38.51
CA THR A 1193 6.26 9.30 -38.41
C THR A 1193 6.12 8.68 -37.02
N PRO A 1194 6.11 7.35 -36.89
CA PRO A 1194 6.16 6.69 -35.59
C PRO A 1194 7.52 6.89 -34.92
N GLY A 1195 7.52 7.07 -33.61
CA GLY A 1195 8.70 7.35 -32.81
C GLY A 1195 8.34 7.99 -31.46
N THR A 1196 9.33 8.10 -30.59
CA THR A 1196 9.21 8.88 -29.36
C THR A 1196 9.69 10.30 -29.65
N TYR A 1197 8.86 11.28 -29.32
CA TYR A 1197 9.13 12.70 -29.51
C TYR A 1197 9.23 13.40 -28.16
N ASP A 1198 10.30 14.15 -27.95
CA ASP A 1198 10.44 15.03 -26.79
C ASP A 1198 9.73 16.36 -27.09
N VAL A 1199 8.40 16.38 -26.93
CA VAL A 1199 7.61 17.58 -27.19
C VAL A 1199 7.91 18.61 -26.11
N THR A 1200 8.36 19.79 -26.53
CA THR A 1200 8.74 20.86 -25.62
C THR A 1200 7.89 22.09 -25.87
N VAL A 1201 7.18 22.56 -24.84
CA VAL A 1201 6.61 23.92 -24.85
C VAL A 1201 7.62 24.88 -24.24
N GLU A 1202 7.79 26.03 -24.86
CA GLU A 1202 8.43 27.19 -24.25
C GLU A 1202 7.40 28.27 -24.02
N VAL A 1203 7.42 28.82 -22.81
CA VAL A 1203 6.54 29.89 -22.37
C VAL A 1203 7.39 31.13 -22.19
N ARG A 1204 6.88 32.29 -22.60
CA ARG A 1204 7.55 33.58 -22.49
C ARG A 1204 6.65 34.59 -21.80
N ASP A 1205 7.27 35.35 -20.93
CA ASP A 1205 6.66 36.48 -20.24
C ASP A 1205 6.70 37.79 -21.08
N SER A 1206 6.12 38.88 -20.58
CA SER A 1206 6.02 40.14 -21.32
C SER A 1206 7.37 40.86 -21.49
N LEU A 1207 8.36 40.53 -20.66
CA LEU A 1207 9.71 41.10 -20.65
C LEU A 1207 10.74 40.21 -21.38
N GLY A 1208 10.30 39.07 -21.88
CA GLY A 1208 11.03 38.16 -22.75
C GLY A 1208 11.85 37.07 -22.07
N LEU A 1209 11.70 36.79 -20.77
CA LEU A 1209 12.28 35.57 -20.18
C LEU A 1209 11.41 34.37 -20.51
N THR A 1210 12.06 33.20 -20.55
CA THR A 1210 11.42 31.97 -20.98
C THR A 1210 11.73 30.81 -20.06
N ASP A 1211 10.79 29.88 -19.98
CA ASP A 1211 10.97 28.55 -19.40
C ASP A 1211 10.38 27.50 -20.33
N THR A 1212 10.83 26.26 -20.16
CA THR A 1212 10.48 25.14 -21.03
C THR A 1212 10.03 23.93 -20.24
N LYS A 1213 9.00 23.24 -20.73
CA LYS A 1213 8.60 21.92 -20.26
C LYS A 1213 8.67 20.93 -21.40
N THR A 1214 9.29 19.79 -21.15
CA THR A 1214 9.38 18.68 -22.12
C THR A 1214 8.65 17.46 -21.58
N ILE A 1215 7.81 16.84 -22.42
CA ILE A 1215 7.14 15.56 -22.15
C ILE A 1215 7.37 14.63 -23.34
N GLN A 1216 7.58 13.34 -23.06
CA GLN A 1216 7.72 12.32 -24.10
C GLN A 1216 6.36 11.87 -24.63
N VAL A 1217 6.16 12.06 -25.94
CA VAL A 1217 4.98 11.57 -26.66
C VAL A 1217 5.40 10.40 -27.54
N VAL A 1218 4.73 9.26 -27.38
CA VAL A 1218 5.06 8.01 -28.10
C VAL A 1218 4.07 7.78 -29.22
N ILE A 1219 4.54 7.90 -30.46
CA ILE A 1219 3.76 7.66 -31.68
C ILE A 1219 4.04 6.26 -32.15
N VAL A 1220 3.05 5.39 -32.04
CA VAL A 1220 3.20 3.98 -32.40
C VAL A 1220 2.89 3.78 -33.89
N VAL A 1221 3.58 2.82 -34.53
CA VAL A 1221 3.08 2.27 -35.79
C VAL A 1221 1.93 1.38 -35.39
N ILE A 1222 0.67 1.74 -35.65
CA ILE A 1222 -0.41 0.76 -35.59
C ILE A 1222 -0.30 -0.08 -36.87
N PRO A 1223 0.08 -1.36 -36.81
CA PRO A 1223 0.08 -2.18 -38.01
C PRO A 1223 -1.37 -2.39 -38.46
N GLU A 1224 -1.72 -1.96 -39.68
CA GLU A 1224 -2.91 -2.46 -40.35
C GLU A 1224 -2.82 -3.99 -40.38
N PHE A 1225 -3.68 -4.70 -39.64
CA PHE A 1225 -3.71 -6.16 -39.65
C PHE A 1225 -3.92 -6.66 -41.08
N PRO A 1226 -2.93 -7.34 -41.70
CA PRO A 1226 -3.16 -8.04 -42.94
C PRO A 1226 -3.84 -9.38 -42.62
N THR A 1227 -5.00 -9.57 -43.22
CA THR A 1227 -5.63 -10.88 -43.43
C THR A 1227 -4.60 -11.98 -43.76
N ILE A 1228 -4.27 -12.84 -42.76
CA ILE A 1228 -3.60 -14.17 -42.83
C ILE A 1228 -2.20 -14.15 -43.53
N VAL A 1229 -1.08 -14.59 -42.93
CA VAL A 1229 -0.55 -15.97 -42.79
C VAL A 1229 0.84 -15.83 -42.12
N LEU A 1230 1.13 -16.67 -41.11
CA LEU A 1230 2.43 -17.15 -40.57
C LEU A 1230 3.67 -17.09 -41.52
N PRO A 1231 4.95 -17.27 -41.10
CA PRO A 1231 5.61 -17.19 -39.77
C PRO A 1231 7.12 -16.71 -39.78
N ILE A 1232 7.83 -16.85 -38.64
CA ILE A 1232 9.31 -17.07 -38.45
C ILE A 1232 10.27 -15.84 -38.35
N ILE A 1233 10.65 -15.52 -37.09
CA ILE A 1233 11.99 -15.56 -36.43
C ILE A 1233 13.23 -14.79 -37.01
N ALA A 1234 13.94 -14.10 -36.07
CA ALA A 1234 15.40 -13.80 -36.00
C ALA A 1234 15.98 -12.65 -36.88
N VAL A 1235 17.00 -11.83 -36.53
CA VAL A 1235 18.02 -11.77 -35.45
C VAL A 1235 18.89 -10.51 -35.70
N VAL A 1236 19.22 -9.76 -34.61
CA VAL A 1236 20.53 -9.15 -34.25
C VAL A 1236 21.15 -8.00 -35.09
N VAL A 1237 21.93 -7.13 -34.40
CA VAL A 1237 23.31 -6.64 -34.70
C VAL A 1237 23.46 -5.13 -34.37
N LEU A 1238 23.97 -4.74 -33.17
CA LEU A 1238 25.40 -4.59 -32.76
C LEU A 1238 25.99 -3.17 -33.03
N LEU A 1239 26.39 -2.41 -32.00
CA LEU A 1239 27.79 -2.19 -31.51
C LEU A 1239 28.25 -0.71 -31.75
N PHE A 1240 29.17 -0.02 -31.06
CA PHE A 1240 30.31 -0.26 -30.14
C PHE A 1240 30.52 1.08 -29.35
N ILE A 1241 31.14 1.16 -28.17
CA ILE A 1241 32.60 1.16 -27.92
C ILE A 1241 32.89 1.09 -26.40
N PRO A 1242 34.05 0.52 -25.97
CA PRO A 1242 34.24 -0.12 -24.66
C PRO A 1242 35.34 0.50 -23.77
N TRP A 1243 35.32 0.24 -22.45
CA TRP A 1243 36.48 -0.30 -21.69
C TRP A 1243 36.16 -0.66 -20.21
N ARG A 1244 36.36 -1.95 -19.87
CA ARG A 1244 36.99 -2.56 -18.66
C ARG A 1244 36.83 -1.85 -17.29
N ARG A 1245 36.54 -2.51 -16.15
CA ARG A 1245 36.90 -3.88 -15.69
C ARG A 1245 36.26 -4.17 -14.31
N ARG A 1246 36.07 -5.48 -14.03
CA ARG A 1246 35.71 -6.18 -12.76
C ARG A 1246 34.20 -6.22 -12.49
N ARG A 1247 33.57 -7.38 -12.30
CA ARG A 1247 34.06 -8.68 -11.80
C ARG A 1247 34.07 -9.79 -12.85
#